data_AF-A0A7L4YWI2-F1
#
_entry.id   AF-A0A7L4YWI2-F1
#
_cell.length_a   1.000
_cell.length_b   1.000
_cell.length_c   1.000
_cell.angle_alpha   90.00
_cell.angle_beta   90.00
_cell.angle_gamma   90.00
#
_symmetry.space_group_name_H-M   'P 1'
#
loop_
_entity.id
_entity.type
_entity.pdbx_description
1 polymer ?
#
loop_
_entity_poly.entity_id
_entity_poly.type
_entity_poly.pdbx_seq_one_letter_code
_entity_poly.pdbx_strand_id
1 'polypeptide(L)'
;MRSDIRPRGGIVSAVRRRAPGAGAAGTARRPYGRDQRRDPLVYATDAPQARPPPSRNSPKPSVTWEISVVIASLTDRRPADTTDPVRRRTPRHARPSQEAALRGSAPDSPSTPGHRHLRRAAVPLAAAALLLPLFGAAPARSAPDPSPGRLQSAFASASAAYHVPQSVLLAVSYLQSRWDYHGGAPSVSGGYGPMHLTDARTAIAATEHFADGTEDARGDSSRPAPHPESKVPADSALPARLKTLPRAARLTGIPAAKLRTDPAANISGGAALLAAAQRGLGEPLSADPADWYGAVARFSGADDTATAAAYAHDVYDVLRTGERRTTDAGQRVALAAEPGLAPRTAQLSRTGLRTVKDDGAQCPKSVSCEWLPAAYAQFGDDDYGNHDLGDRPASQAIKYIVIHDTEGAWDGVLNLIQDPTYVSWNYTVRSTDGLIAQHVKAKDVAWHAGNWDVNARSIGIEHEGFLADPDAWFTEAMYRSSARLVKYLSSRYGIPLDRQHILGHDNVPGPTASTIAGMHTDPGPYWDWAHYFQLLGHPFKKTAGRQGGLVTIRPDYATNQPAYTGCTTAGEPCAAHASSEVRLYSDHDVNAPLITDVGRGTPPTTDVNDVSSRAATGQQYAVADHWGDWTAIWYLGQKAWFQNPAKHPTAVSAKGRVITPKEGLTSIPVYGRAYPEKSAYPAGVPVQSVVPLPYTVPAGQKYVIGDEMPGEYYYSVTFTPDSHQVVRGDDLYYEIQYGHRVEFVRAADVTVENSAS
;
A
#
# COMPACT_ATOMS: atom_id res chain seq x y z
N MET A 1 22.32 -63.26 26.21
CA MET A 1 22.90 -64.56 25.80
C MET A 1 23.19 -64.50 24.30
N ARG A 2 24.15 -65.31 23.80
CA ARG A 2 24.46 -65.69 22.39
C ARG A 2 23.89 -64.79 21.26
N SER A 3 24.67 -64.06 20.47
CA SER A 3 25.81 -64.46 19.60
C SER A 3 25.43 -65.36 18.41
N ASP A 4 26.16 -65.15 17.30
CA ASP A 4 26.36 -66.02 16.10
C ASP A 4 25.70 -65.50 14.79
N ILE A 5 26.29 -65.56 13.58
CA ILE A 5 27.70 -65.60 13.10
C ILE A 5 27.72 -65.19 11.59
N ARG A 6 28.90 -64.85 11.02
CA ARG A 6 29.13 -64.46 9.59
C ARG A 6 29.57 -65.69 8.70
N PRO A 7 30.27 -65.56 7.54
CA PRO A 7 29.93 -64.96 6.22
C PRO A 7 30.20 -65.91 5.01
N ARG A 8 30.07 -65.40 3.77
CA ARG A 8 30.86 -65.60 2.51
C ARG A 8 30.34 -64.57 1.49
N GLY A 9 31.04 -63.97 0.50
CA GLY A 9 32.43 -63.90 -0.01
C GLY A 9 32.34 -63.19 -1.40
N GLY A 10 33.08 -62.13 -1.75
CA GLY A 10 34.46 -62.12 -2.31
C GLY A 10 34.52 -62.81 -3.69
N ILE A 11 34.84 -62.22 -4.86
CA ILE A 11 36.09 -61.54 -5.34
C ILE A 11 35.91 -61.27 -6.88
N VAL A 12 36.62 -60.40 -7.64
CA VAL A 12 37.14 -59.01 -7.48
C VAL A 12 37.65 -58.49 -8.86
N SER A 13 37.60 -57.16 -9.16
CA SER A 13 38.27 -56.46 -10.31
C SER A 13 37.86 -56.80 -11.77
N ALA A 14 38.19 -56.02 -12.84
CA ALA A 14 38.39 -54.56 -13.02
C ALA A 14 38.52 -54.14 -14.53
N VAL A 15 38.08 -52.90 -14.85
CA VAL A 15 38.67 -51.92 -15.82
C VAL A 15 39.26 -52.37 -17.18
N ARG A 16 38.64 -51.93 -18.32
CA ARG A 16 39.23 -50.91 -19.26
C ARG A 16 38.27 -50.43 -20.38
N ARG A 17 38.67 -49.35 -21.08
CA ARG A 17 37.95 -48.64 -22.16
C ARG A 17 38.24 -49.19 -23.57
N ARG A 18 37.29 -49.08 -24.52
CA ARG A 18 37.44 -48.42 -25.85
C ARG A 18 36.14 -48.46 -26.70
N ALA A 19 35.99 -47.48 -27.59
CA ALA A 19 35.15 -47.55 -28.81
C ALA A 19 36.09 -47.63 -30.04
N PRO A 20 35.63 -48.05 -31.24
CA PRO A 20 35.10 -47.06 -32.22
C PRO A 20 34.09 -47.60 -33.29
N GLY A 21 33.59 -46.70 -34.17
CA GLY A 21 33.72 -46.92 -35.64
C GLY A 21 32.56 -47.48 -36.50
N ALA A 22 31.53 -46.66 -36.74
CA ALA A 22 30.78 -46.39 -38.00
C ALA A 22 30.72 -47.35 -39.23
N GLY A 23 29.53 -47.40 -39.87
CA GLY A 23 29.32 -47.65 -41.33
C GLY A 23 28.08 -48.50 -41.70
N ALA A 24 27.40 -48.35 -42.86
CA ALA A 24 27.40 -47.31 -43.91
C ALA A 24 26.22 -47.49 -44.91
N ALA A 25 26.03 -46.50 -45.83
CA ALA A 25 25.13 -46.46 -47.01
C ALA A 25 23.59 -46.39 -46.76
N GLY A 26 22.77 -45.63 -47.51
CA GLY A 26 22.95 -44.71 -48.67
C GLY A 26 21.61 -43.95 -48.91
N THR A 27 21.20 -43.34 -50.03
CA THR A 27 21.76 -42.77 -51.29
C THR A 27 20.54 -42.30 -52.13
N ALA A 28 20.45 -41.23 -52.94
CA ALA A 28 21.31 -40.09 -53.35
C ALA A 28 20.35 -38.92 -53.82
N ARG A 29 20.64 -37.85 -54.60
CA ARG A 29 21.81 -37.41 -55.40
C ARG A 29 21.96 -35.87 -55.44
N ARG A 30 21.82 -35.17 -56.60
CA ARG A 30 22.19 -33.74 -56.91
C ARG A 30 21.89 -33.42 -58.42
N PRO A 31 22.17 -32.24 -59.04
CA PRO A 31 22.37 -30.83 -58.61
C PRO A 31 21.71 -29.73 -59.56
N TYR A 32 22.27 -28.49 -59.59
CA TYR A 32 22.04 -27.26 -60.44
C TYR A 32 21.18 -26.12 -59.81
N GLY A 33 21.44 -24.81 -60.04
CA GLY A 33 22.65 -24.16 -60.58
C GLY A 33 22.55 -22.67 -61.04
N ARG A 34 23.28 -21.75 -60.36
CA ARG A 34 23.87 -20.43 -60.80
C ARG A 34 23.02 -19.21 -61.28
N ASP A 35 23.54 -18.02 -60.88
CA ASP A 35 23.53 -16.68 -61.51
C ASP A 35 22.23 -15.95 -61.90
N GLN A 36 22.08 -14.69 -61.44
CA GLN A 36 22.39 -13.49 -62.26
C GLN A 36 22.44 -12.17 -61.42
N ARG A 37 22.77 -11.02 -62.06
CA ARG A 37 23.11 -9.72 -61.45
C ARG A 37 22.24 -8.57 -62.00
N ARG A 38 22.11 -7.45 -61.25
CA ARG A 38 22.34 -6.02 -61.67
C ARG A 38 21.74 -4.99 -60.69
N ASP A 39 22.60 -4.27 -59.94
CA ASP A 39 23.03 -2.87 -60.18
C ASP A 39 22.00 -1.76 -60.55
N PRO A 40 22.23 -0.44 -60.30
CA PRO A 40 23.33 0.24 -59.52
C PRO A 40 22.92 1.52 -58.69
N LEU A 41 23.93 2.27 -58.20
CA LEU A 41 23.96 3.71 -57.76
C LEU A 41 23.51 4.02 -56.30
N VAL A 42 24.09 4.95 -55.51
CA VAL A 42 25.30 5.82 -55.62
C VAL A 42 25.82 6.28 -54.21
N TYR A 43 27.05 6.82 -54.13
CA TYR A 43 27.81 7.48 -53.02
C TYR A 43 27.03 8.17 -51.85
N ALA A 44 27.58 8.47 -50.63
CA ALA A 44 28.99 8.72 -50.23
C ALA A 44 29.31 8.59 -48.70
N THR A 45 30.62 8.71 -48.36
CA THR A 45 31.27 9.26 -47.12
C THR A 45 31.11 8.64 -45.70
N ASP A 46 32.26 8.18 -45.18
CA ASP A 46 32.93 8.52 -43.91
C ASP A 46 32.39 8.16 -42.49
N ALA A 47 32.98 7.09 -41.95
CA ALA A 47 33.71 6.97 -40.67
C ALA A 47 33.18 7.55 -39.33
N PRO A 48 33.10 6.70 -38.27
CA PRO A 48 33.24 7.12 -36.86
C PRO A 48 34.67 6.89 -36.32
N GLN A 49 35.14 7.75 -35.40
CA GLN A 49 36.47 7.66 -34.79
C GLN A 49 36.52 6.66 -33.62
N ALA A 50 37.61 5.91 -33.50
CA ALA A 50 37.87 5.02 -32.37
C ALA A 50 38.49 5.77 -31.17
N ARG A 51 38.00 5.53 -29.95
CA ARG A 51 38.61 6.04 -28.70
C ARG A 51 39.73 5.09 -28.23
N PRO A 52 40.87 5.62 -27.71
CA PRO A 52 41.95 4.79 -27.16
C PRO A 52 41.61 4.26 -25.75
N PRO A 53 42.20 3.11 -25.34
CA PRO A 53 42.02 2.56 -24.00
C PRO A 53 42.92 3.25 -22.94
N PRO A 54 42.50 3.33 -21.67
CA PRO A 54 43.34 3.86 -20.59
C PRO A 54 44.44 2.86 -20.16
N SER A 55 45.60 3.39 -19.78
CA SER A 55 46.74 2.62 -19.30
C SER A 55 46.63 2.25 -17.81
N ARG A 56 47.25 1.12 -17.42
CA ARG A 56 47.43 0.70 -16.01
C ARG A 56 48.92 0.51 -15.71
N ASN A 57 49.38 1.19 -14.65
CA ASN A 57 50.61 1.02 -13.85
C ASN A 57 50.65 2.24 -12.89
N SER A 58 51.08 2.25 -11.63
CA SER A 58 51.49 1.26 -10.59
C SER A 58 51.70 2.07 -9.28
N PRO A 59 52.13 1.52 -8.12
CA PRO A 59 51.97 0.18 -7.53
C PRO A 59 51.19 0.23 -6.17
N LYS A 60 50.98 -0.92 -5.51
CA LYS A 60 50.56 -0.97 -4.09
C LYS A 60 51.78 -0.92 -3.15
N PRO A 61 51.76 -0.19 -2.02
CA PRO A 61 52.66 -0.44 -0.90
C PRO A 61 52.14 -1.61 -0.03
N SER A 62 53.03 -2.55 0.31
CA SER A 62 52.75 -3.60 1.30
C SER A 62 53.29 -3.15 2.67
N VAL A 63 52.45 -3.16 3.70
CA VAL A 63 52.89 -2.95 5.10
C VAL A 63 52.32 -4.06 5.97
N THR A 64 53.22 -4.85 6.56
CA THR A 64 52.91 -5.87 7.56
C THR A 64 52.94 -5.28 8.96
N TRP A 65 51.95 -5.61 9.79
CA TRP A 65 52.02 -5.44 11.23
C TRP A 65 51.58 -6.72 11.94
N GLU A 66 52.53 -7.39 12.60
CA GLU A 66 52.21 -8.18 13.78
C GLU A 66 52.11 -7.24 14.98
N ILE A 67 51.24 -7.55 15.95
CA ILE A 67 51.54 -7.41 17.39
C ILE A 67 50.51 -8.20 18.21
N SER A 68 51.00 -8.80 19.30
CA SER A 68 50.27 -9.72 20.17
C SER A 68 49.12 -9.08 20.95
N VAL A 69 48.04 -9.83 21.17
CA VAL A 69 47.07 -9.56 22.24
C VAL A 69 47.37 -10.47 23.44
N VAL A 70 47.49 -9.88 24.63
CA VAL A 70 47.75 -10.59 25.89
C VAL A 70 46.45 -11.05 26.53
N ILE A 71 46.39 -12.29 27.01
CA ILE A 71 45.26 -12.81 27.77
C ILE A 71 45.33 -12.25 29.21
N ALA A 72 44.29 -11.53 29.61
CA ALA A 72 44.04 -11.17 31.00
C ALA A 72 42.56 -11.42 31.35
N SER A 73 42.33 -12.36 32.27
CA SER A 73 41.03 -12.59 32.91
C SER A 73 41.08 -12.03 34.33
N LEU A 74 39.96 -11.49 34.84
CA LEU A 74 39.58 -11.53 36.27
C LEU A 74 38.17 -10.95 36.52
N THR A 75 37.22 -11.85 36.77
CA THR A 75 36.17 -11.81 37.81
C THR A 75 35.49 -10.48 38.24
N ASP A 76 34.19 -10.41 37.92
CA ASP A 76 33.05 -10.34 38.87
C ASP A 76 33.14 -9.47 40.16
N ARG A 77 32.18 -8.52 40.30
CA ARG A 77 31.52 -8.17 41.59
C ARG A 77 30.25 -7.31 41.43
N ARG A 78 29.18 -7.74 42.11
CA ARG A 78 28.02 -6.97 42.67
C ARG A 78 27.79 -7.51 44.11
N PRO A 79 26.80 -7.06 44.94
CA PRO A 79 25.81 -5.98 44.81
C PRO A 79 25.75 -5.01 46.04
N ALA A 80 24.80 -4.05 45.99
CA ALA A 80 24.09 -3.31 47.06
C ALA A 80 23.86 -1.86 46.56
N ASP A 81 22.67 -1.26 46.42
CA ASP A 81 21.38 -1.27 47.16
C ASP A 81 21.22 -0.04 48.09
N THR A 82 20.18 0.75 47.84
CA THR A 82 19.35 1.46 48.86
C THR A 82 18.18 2.21 48.20
N THR A 83 17.10 2.41 48.95
CA THR A 83 15.80 2.99 48.53
C THR A 83 15.59 4.42 49.07
N ASP A 84 14.78 5.25 48.40
CA ASP A 84 13.60 5.86 49.05
C ASP A 84 12.57 6.47 48.04
N PRO A 85 11.26 6.61 48.38
CA PRO A 85 10.21 7.08 47.47
C PRO A 85 9.54 8.42 47.85
N VAL A 86 8.97 9.15 46.87
CA VAL A 86 8.12 10.33 47.14
C VAL A 86 6.76 10.26 46.42
N ARG A 87 5.70 10.54 47.20
CA ARG A 87 4.27 10.52 46.82
C ARG A 87 3.90 11.51 45.71
N ARG A 88 2.88 11.16 44.90
CA ARG A 88 1.87 12.12 44.40
C ARG A 88 0.45 11.66 44.73
N ARG A 89 -0.50 12.61 44.72
CA ARG A 89 -1.84 12.50 45.33
C ARG A 89 -2.90 12.03 44.34
N THR A 90 -3.90 11.29 44.83
CA THR A 90 -5.21 11.16 44.21
C THR A 90 -6.08 12.39 44.50
N PRO A 91 -7.16 12.58 43.73
CA PRO A 91 -8.45 12.84 44.36
C PRO A 91 -9.57 11.91 43.85
N ARG A 92 -10.52 11.60 44.74
CA ARG A 92 -11.89 11.12 44.43
C ARG A 92 -12.89 12.23 44.80
N HIS A 93 -14.16 12.02 44.44
CA HIS A 93 -15.39 12.81 44.69
C HIS A 93 -15.86 13.66 43.50
N ALA A 94 -17.18 13.86 43.27
CA ALA A 94 -18.37 13.10 43.70
C ALA A 94 -19.59 13.52 42.83
N ARG A 95 -20.66 12.72 42.83
CA ARG A 95 -22.00 13.14 42.33
C ARG A 95 -22.91 13.54 43.49
N PRO A 96 -23.82 14.50 43.25
CA PRO A 96 -25.27 14.33 43.38
C PRO A 96 -25.93 14.40 41.97
N SER A 97 -27.16 13.95 41.66
CA SER A 97 -28.48 14.10 42.32
C SER A 97 -28.98 15.57 42.26
N GLN A 98 -30.23 15.91 41.90
CA GLN A 98 -31.47 15.12 41.75
C GLN A 98 -32.47 15.85 40.79
N GLU A 99 -33.58 15.18 40.40
CA GLU A 99 -34.98 15.63 40.08
C GLU A 99 -35.34 17.12 39.76
N ALA A 100 -36.41 17.47 38.99
CA ALA A 100 -37.42 16.70 38.21
C ALA A 100 -38.28 17.60 37.26
N ALA A 101 -38.96 16.93 36.30
CA ALA A 101 -40.28 17.17 35.68
C ALA A 101 -40.85 18.57 35.28
N LEU A 102 -41.32 18.68 34.03
CA LEU A 102 -42.51 19.41 33.49
C LEU A 102 -42.64 18.99 32.00
N ARG A 103 -43.66 18.26 31.50
CA ARG A 103 -45.10 18.54 31.24
C ARG A 103 -45.39 19.77 30.34
N GLY A 104 -46.11 19.53 29.22
CA GLY A 104 -46.53 20.52 28.20
C GLY A 104 -46.37 19.95 26.78
N SER A 105 -47.21 19.03 26.31
CA SER A 105 -48.55 19.25 25.71
C SER A 105 -48.52 19.79 24.27
N ALA A 106 -49.01 19.01 23.32
CA ALA A 106 -49.32 19.43 21.95
C ALA A 106 -50.68 20.15 21.87
N PRO A 107 -51.02 20.73 20.70
CA PRO A 107 -52.29 20.30 20.07
C PRO A 107 -52.16 19.97 18.57
N ASP A 108 -53.13 19.21 18.07
CA ASP A 108 -53.26 18.73 16.69
C ASP A 108 -54.28 19.54 15.85
N SER A 109 -54.10 19.50 14.51
CA SER A 109 -55.20 19.43 13.51
C SER A 109 -56.11 20.66 13.27
N PRO A 110 -56.99 20.67 12.22
CA PRO A 110 -56.89 20.05 10.88
C PRO A 110 -57.43 20.91 9.70
N SER A 111 -57.18 20.45 8.45
CA SER A 111 -58.03 20.65 7.24
C SER A 111 -58.16 22.10 6.67
N THR A 112 -58.65 22.40 5.45
CA THR A 112 -59.44 21.67 4.42
C THR A 112 -59.05 22.17 2.99
N PRO A 113 -59.15 21.38 1.90
CA PRO A 113 -58.66 21.78 0.57
C PRO A 113 -59.66 22.54 -0.33
N GLY A 114 -59.14 23.24 -1.36
CA GLY A 114 -59.92 23.90 -2.42
C GLY A 114 -59.70 23.30 -3.82
N HIS A 115 -60.78 22.94 -4.51
CA HIS A 115 -60.79 22.47 -5.91
C HIS A 115 -61.20 23.59 -6.89
N ARG A 116 -61.22 23.23 -8.20
CA ARG A 116 -61.74 23.95 -9.40
C ARG A 116 -60.67 24.74 -10.19
N HIS A 117 -60.69 24.75 -11.53
CA HIS A 117 -61.40 23.91 -12.50
C HIS A 117 -60.70 23.94 -13.89
N LEU A 118 -60.79 22.82 -14.62
CA LEU A 118 -61.00 22.70 -16.07
C LEU A 118 -60.40 23.75 -17.04
N ARG A 119 -59.65 23.25 -18.03
CA ARG A 119 -60.19 23.18 -19.42
C ARG A 119 -59.49 22.10 -20.25
N ARG A 120 -60.26 21.47 -21.15
CA ARG A 120 -59.77 20.56 -22.18
C ARG A 120 -59.50 21.35 -23.46
N ALA A 121 -58.49 20.92 -24.23
CA ALA A 121 -58.49 21.07 -25.68
C ALA A 121 -57.84 19.82 -26.28
N ALA A 122 -58.49 19.22 -27.26
CA ALA A 122 -57.97 18.13 -28.07
C ALA A 122 -58.61 18.21 -29.46
N VAL A 123 -57.83 18.00 -30.52
CA VAL A 123 -58.28 17.55 -31.85
C VAL A 123 -57.05 17.02 -32.61
N PRO A 124 -57.17 15.95 -33.42
CA PRO A 124 -56.04 15.29 -34.08
C PRO A 124 -55.95 15.59 -35.59
N LEU A 125 -54.79 15.31 -36.19
CA LEU A 125 -54.55 14.99 -37.61
C LEU A 125 -53.36 14.00 -37.60
N ALA A 126 -53.54 12.73 -37.96
CA ALA A 126 -53.66 12.16 -39.32
C ALA A 126 -52.30 11.74 -39.89
N ALA A 127 -52.23 10.53 -40.46
CA ALA A 127 -50.98 9.84 -40.78
C ALA A 127 -50.60 9.91 -42.26
N ALA A 128 -49.30 9.83 -42.54
CA ALA A 128 -48.74 9.46 -43.84
C ALA A 128 -47.66 8.40 -43.61
N ALA A 129 -47.71 7.30 -44.35
CA ALA A 129 -46.78 6.18 -44.19
C ALA A 129 -45.64 6.24 -45.21
N LEU A 130 -44.43 5.90 -44.77
CA LEU A 130 -43.31 5.53 -45.64
C LEU A 130 -42.66 4.27 -45.08
N LEU A 131 -42.86 3.15 -45.77
CA LEU A 131 -42.25 1.86 -45.46
C LEU A 131 -40.95 1.71 -46.25
N LEU A 132 -39.83 1.55 -45.55
CA LEU A 132 -38.60 0.97 -46.10
C LEU A 132 -38.08 -0.11 -45.14
N PRO A 133 -37.62 -1.27 -45.66
CA PRO A 133 -37.27 -2.41 -44.82
C PRO A 133 -35.85 -2.28 -44.26
N LEU A 134 -35.73 -1.93 -42.98
CA LEU A 134 -34.50 -2.17 -42.23
C LEU A 134 -34.51 -3.60 -41.68
N PHE A 135 -33.38 -4.28 -41.85
CA PHE A 135 -33.19 -5.66 -41.39
C PHE A 135 -33.35 -5.76 -39.86
N GLY A 136 -33.90 -6.88 -39.41
CA GLY A 136 -34.19 -7.12 -38.00
C GLY A 136 -32.93 -7.25 -37.14
N ALA A 137 -32.42 -6.13 -36.63
CA ALA A 137 -31.63 -6.14 -35.42
C ALA A 137 -32.52 -6.64 -34.28
N ALA A 138 -32.17 -7.78 -33.67
CA ALA A 138 -32.78 -8.18 -32.41
C ALA A 138 -32.52 -7.07 -31.36
N PRO A 139 -33.47 -6.81 -30.44
CA PRO A 139 -33.22 -5.83 -29.39
C PRO A 139 -31.96 -6.22 -28.64
N ALA A 140 -30.98 -5.31 -28.61
CA ALA A 140 -29.77 -5.50 -27.81
C ALA A 140 -30.20 -5.83 -26.38
N ARG A 141 -29.63 -6.89 -25.79
CA ARG A 141 -29.93 -7.25 -24.41
C ARG A 141 -29.49 -6.12 -23.50
N SER A 142 -30.43 -5.31 -23.03
CA SER A 142 -30.21 -4.36 -21.95
C SER A 142 -29.52 -5.10 -20.80
N ALA A 143 -28.43 -4.53 -20.28
CA ALA A 143 -27.86 -5.02 -19.02
C ALA A 143 -28.99 -5.02 -17.97
N PRO A 144 -29.19 -6.13 -17.22
CA PRO A 144 -30.37 -6.27 -16.39
C PRO A 144 -30.31 -5.28 -15.22
N ASP A 145 -31.21 -4.28 -15.25
CA ASP A 145 -31.35 -3.16 -14.30
C ASP A 145 -30.88 -3.51 -12.88
N PRO A 146 -30.07 -2.68 -12.20
CA PRO A 146 -29.54 -2.98 -10.87
C PRO A 146 -30.62 -2.85 -9.78
N SER A 147 -31.61 -3.74 -9.82
CA SER A 147 -32.66 -3.93 -8.82
C SER A 147 -32.04 -3.98 -7.41
N PRO A 148 -32.33 -3.03 -6.51
CA PRO A 148 -31.70 -2.97 -5.20
C PRO A 148 -31.89 -4.27 -4.41
N GLY A 149 -30.78 -4.94 -4.07
CA GLY A 149 -30.79 -6.19 -3.31
C GLY A 149 -30.61 -7.47 -4.13
N ARG A 150 -30.25 -7.41 -5.43
CA ARG A 150 -29.84 -8.62 -6.19
C ARG A 150 -28.71 -9.37 -5.49
N LEU A 151 -27.70 -8.63 -5.00
CA LEU A 151 -26.57 -9.21 -4.28
C LEU A 151 -26.96 -9.77 -2.90
N GLN A 152 -27.83 -9.08 -2.15
CA GLN A 152 -28.41 -9.60 -0.90
C GLN A 152 -29.16 -10.92 -1.11
N SER A 153 -29.91 -11.04 -2.21
CA SER A 153 -30.61 -12.28 -2.61
C SER A 153 -29.66 -13.39 -3.05
N ALA A 154 -28.48 -13.07 -3.58
CA ALA A 154 -27.45 -14.06 -3.87
C ALA A 154 -26.86 -14.68 -2.59
N PHE A 155 -26.59 -13.86 -1.56
CA PHE A 155 -26.20 -14.36 -0.23
C PHE A 155 -27.28 -15.26 0.40
N ALA A 156 -28.57 -14.88 0.30
CA ALA A 156 -29.66 -15.72 0.79
C ALA A 156 -29.77 -17.06 0.02
N SER A 157 -29.61 -17.03 -1.30
CA SER A 157 -29.63 -18.21 -2.16
C SER A 157 -28.48 -19.18 -1.85
N ALA A 158 -27.26 -18.66 -1.70
CA ALA A 158 -26.10 -19.47 -1.34
C ALA A 158 -26.18 -19.99 0.11
N SER A 159 -26.72 -19.20 1.04
CA SER A 159 -27.00 -19.62 2.41
C SER A 159 -27.92 -20.85 2.44
N ALA A 160 -29.02 -20.80 1.70
CA ALA A 160 -29.96 -21.92 1.58
C ALA A 160 -29.34 -23.15 0.89
N ALA A 161 -28.55 -22.96 -0.17
CA ALA A 161 -27.98 -24.05 -0.97
C ALA A 161 -26.83 -24.80 -0.28
N TYR A 162 -26.01 -24.11 0.53
CA TYR A 162 -24.84 -24.70 1.20
C TYR A 162 -25.02 -24.88 2.72
N HIS A 163 -26.17 -24.46 3.26
CA HIS A 163 -26.51 -24.44 4.69
C HIS A 163 -25.50 -23.66 5.55
N VAL A 164 -24.93 -22.58 5.02
CA VAL A 164 -24.11 -21.61 5.76
C VAL A 164 -25.00 -20.45 6.20
N PRO A 165 -24.98 -19.97 7.46
CA PRO A 165 -25.77 -18.82 7.87
C PRO A 165 -25.50 -17.57 7.02
N GLN A 166 -26.55 -16.87 6.60
CA GLN A 166 -26.41 -15.71 5.71
C GLN A 166 -25.56 -14.60 6.35
N SER A 167 -25.64 -14.41 7.67
CA SER A 167 -24.80 -13.44 8.38
C SER A 167 -23.31 -13.81 8.31
N VAL A 168 -22.94 -15.09 8.44
CA VAL A 168 -21.56 -15.57 8.26
C VAL A 168 -21.06 -15.33 6.83
N LEU A 169 -21.87 -15.61 5.80
CA LEU A 169 -21.51 -15.32 4.40
C LEU A 169 -21.27 -13.82 4.17
N LEU A 170 -22.16 -12.98 4.69
CA LEU A 170 -22.05 -11.53 4.60
C LEU A 170 -20.79 -11.01 5.33
N ALA A 171 -20.51 -11.47 6.55
CA ALA A 171 -19.37 -11.00 7.33
C ALA A 171 -18.02 -11.44 6.75
N VAL A 172 -17.91 -12.69 6.26
CA VAL A 172 -16.73 -13.17 5.52
C VAL A 172 -16.54 -12.36 4.25
N SER A 173 -17.60 -12.16 3.47
CA SER A 173 -17.54 -11.36 2.24
C SER A 173 -17.19 -9.89 2.49
N TYR A 174 -17.62 -9.32 3.62
CA TYR A 174 -17.25 -7.96 3.99
C TYR A 174 -15.75 -7.82 4.29
N LEU A 175 -15.16 -8.74 5.07
CA LEU A 175 -13.69 -8.73 5.27
C LEU A 175 -12.90 -8.98 3.99
N GLN A 176 -13.47 -9.74 3.05
CA GLN A 176 -12.80 -10.07 1.82
C GLN A 176 -12.87 -8.94 0.78
N SER A 177 -13.98 -8.21 0.66
CA SER A 177 -14.22 -7.25 -0.45
C SER A 177 -15.07 -6.01 -0.10
N ARG A 178 -15.52 -5.84 1.16
CA ARG A 178 -16.58 -4.87 1.54
C ARG A 178 -17.88 -5.06 0.72
N TRP A 179 -18.08 -6.27 0.17
CA TRP A 179 -19.11 -6.73 -0.79
C TRP A 179 -18.97 -6.29 -2.26
N ASP A 180 -17.88 -5.65 -2.65
CA ASP A 180 -17.69 -5.19 -4.03
C ASP A 180 -17.38 -6.34 -5.01
N TYR A 181 -17.62 -6.06 -6.29
CA TYR A 181 -17.38 -6.99 -7.40
C TYR A 181 -16.12 -6.64 -8.22
N HIS A 182 -15.71 -5.37 -8.20
CA HIS A 182 -14.52 -4.81 -8.88
C HIS A 182 -14.50 -5.15 -10.37
N GLY A 183 -15.63 -4.97 -11.06
CA GLY A 183 -15.78 -5.27 -12.49
C GLY A 183 -15.68 -6.76 -12.89
N GLY A 184 -15.25 -7.64 -11.98
CA GLY A 184 -14.86 -9.03 -12.25
C GLY A 184 -13.35 -9.24 -12.31
N ALA A 185 -12.59 -8.25 -11.84
CA ALA A 185 -11.15 -8.18 -11.92
C ALA A 185 -10.46 -8.63 -10.61
N PRO A 186 -9.14 -8.92 -10.63
CA PRO A 186 -8.45 -9.46 -9.47
C PRO A 186 -8.22 -8.39 -8.40
N SER A 187 -8.20 -8.80 -7.13
CA SER A 187 -7.51 -8.04 -6.10
C SER A 187 -6.00 -8.06 -6.32
N VAL A 188 -5.30 -7.24 -5.55
CA VAL A 188 -3.84 -7.21 -5.39
C VAL A 188 -3.16 -8.58 -5.15
N SER A 189 -3.91 -9.59 -4.67
CA SER A 189 -3.41 -10.97 -4.47
C SER A 189 -4.12 -12.00 -5.37
N GLY A 190 -4.67 -11.57 -6.51
CA GLY A 190 -5.37 -12.42 -7.48
C GLY A 190 -6.71 -12.99 -7.01
N GLY A 191 -7.38 -12.33 -6.06
CA GLY A 191 -8.67 -12.72 -5.49
C GLY A 191 -9.85 -12.01 -6.15
N TYR A 192 -10.78 -12.76 -6.74
CA TYR A 192 -11.89 -12.20 -7.52
C TYR A 192 -13.19 -12.09 -6.71
N GLY A 193 -13.93 -10.99 -6.95
CA GLY A 193 -15.32 -10.80 -6.54
C GLY A 193 -15.60 -10.81 -5.03
N PRO A 194 -16.89 -10.83 -4.61
CA PRO A 194 -17.28 -10.57 -3.22
C PRO A 194 -16.68 -11.50 -2.16
N MET A 195 -16.32 -12.73 -2.51
CA MET A 195 -15.69 -13.72 -1.61
C MET A 195 -14.16 -13.80 -1.75
N HIS A 196 -13.52 -12.95 -2.56
CA HIS A 196 -12.08 -12.96 -2.86
C HIS A 196 -11.57 -14.36 -3.22
N LEU A 197 -12.19 -14.97 -4.24
CA LEU A 197 -11.80 -16.30 -4.69
C LEU A 197 -10.48 -16.21 -5.47
N THR A 198 -9.40 -16.77 -4.94
CA THR A 198 -8.04 -16.58 -5.44
C THR A 198 -7.65 -17.53 -6.57
N ASP A 199 -7.03 -16.94 -7.59
CA ASP A 199 -6.49 -17.59 -8.79
C ASP A 199 -5.23 -16.85 -9.24
N ALA A 200 -4.23 -16.78 -8.35
CA ALA A 200 -3.08 -15.87 -8.51
C ALA A 200 -2.28 -16.10 -9.80
N ARG A 201 -2.23 -17.34 -10.32
CA ARG A 201 -1.59 -17.61 -11.62
C ARG A 201 -2.32 -16.93 -12.78
N THR A 202 -3.66 -16.86 -12.75
CA THR A 202 -4.42 -16.15 -13.79
C THR A 202 -4.18 -14.64 -13.70
N ALA A 203 -4.09 -14.09 -12.48
CA ALA A 203 -3.81 -12.67 -12.27
C ALA A 203 -2.39 -12.29 -12.74
N ILE A 204 -1.35 -12.96 -12.22
CA ILE A 204 0.05 -12.66 -12.55
C ILE A 204 0.34 -12.80 -14.06
N ALA A 205 -0.30 -13.75 -14.75
CA ALA A 205 -0.16 -13.92 -16.20
C ALA A 205 -0.86 -12.82 -17.04
N ALA A 206 -1.51 -11.85 -16.40
CA ALA A 206 -2.07 -10.65 -17.04
C ALA A 206 -1.27 -9.37 -16.72
N THR A 207 -0.27 -9.43 -15.83
CA THR A 207 0.44 -8.27 -15.26
C THR A 207 1.97 -8.32 -15.48
N GLU A 208 2.47 -9.00 -16.52
CA GLU A 208 3.91 -9.18 -16.77
C GLU A 208 4.65 -7.93 -17.33
N HIS A 209 4.43 -6.74 -16.77
CA HIS A 209 5.17 -5.52 -17.10
C HIS A 209 5.49 -4.66 -15.87
N PHE A 210 6.45 -3.73 -16.04
CA PHE A 210 6.93 -2.73 -15.08
C PHE A 210 7.83 -3.26 -13.96
N ALA A 211 9.14 -3.10 -14.16
CA ALA A 211 10.19 -3.20 -13.15
C ALA A 211 11.38 -2.28 -13.53
N ASP A 212 11.07 -1.12 -14.14
CA ASP A 212 12.06 -0.22 -14.78
C ASP A 212 12.71 0.78 -13.79
N GLY A 213 12.60 0.52 -12.48
CA GLY A 213 13.22 1.32 -11.42
C GLY A 213 14.75 1.21 -11.47
N THR A 214 15.42 2.32 -11.80
CA THR A 214 16.89 2.39 -11.87
C THR A 214 17.54 3.13 -10.70
N GLU A 215 16.77 3.59 -9.71
CA GLU A 215 17.26 4.29 -8.51
C GLU A 215 17.61 3.32 -7.37
N ASP A 216 18.46 3.79 -6.45
CA ASP A 216 18.84 3.06 -5.22
C ASP A 216 17.85 3.40 -4.10
N ALA A 217 17.01 2.44 -3.69
CA ALA A 217 16.01 2.63 -2.64
C ALA A 217 16.59 2.94 -1.22
N ARG A 218 17.92 2.88 -1.04
CA ARG A 218 18.61 3.45 0.13
C ARG A 218 18.55 4.99 0.16
N GLY A 219 18.48 5.63 -1.02
CA GLY A 219 18.62 7.09 -1.18
C GLY A 219 20.07 7.59 -1.06
N ASP A 220 21.05 6.70 -1.22
CA ASP A 220 22.47 6.92 -0.93
C ASP A 220 23.34 6.79 -2.19
N SER A 221 23.66 7.94 -2.82
CA SER A 221 24.47 7.99 -4.04
C SER A 221 25.96 7.69 -3.82
N SER A 222 26.37 7.17 -2.67
CA SER A 222 27.77 6.77 -2.40
C SER A 222 28.06 5.28 -2.69
N ARG A 223 27.03 4.45 -2.94
CA ARG A 223 27.13 3.00 -3.20
C ARG A 223 26.44 2.60 -4.53
N PRO A 224 26.80 1.45 -5.14
CA PRO A 224 26.13 0.94 -6.35
C PRO A 224 24.77 0.27 -6.02
N ALA A 225 23.77 0.44 -6.89
CA ALA A 225 22.43 -0.11 -6.71
C ALA A 225 22.35 -1.64 -7.05
N PRO A 226 21.59 -2.44 -6.28
CA PRO A 226 21.30 -3.85 -6.58
C PRO A 226 19.98 -4.05 -7.35
N HIS A 227 19.92 -5.04 -8.24
CA HIS A 227 18.74 -5.34 -9.08
C HIS A 227 18.49 -6.86 -9.22
N PRO A 228 17.42 -7.43 -8.61
CA PRO A 228 17.05 -8.85 -8.76
C PRO A 228 16.04 -9.10 -9.92
N GLU A 229 16.14 -10.25 -10.60
CA GLU A 229 15.15 -10.68 -11.62
C GLU A 229 13.94 -11.41 -11.00
N SER A 230 12.75 -10.82 -11.07
CA SER A 230 11.48 -11.51 -10.72
C SER A 230 11.04 -12.50 -11.79
N LYS A 231 10.51 -13.67 -11.39
CA LYS A 231 10.05 -14.75 -12.28
C LYS A 231 8.75 -15.37 -11.79
N VAL A 232 7.80 -15.59 -12.70
CA VAL A 232 6.46 -16.12 -12.39
C VAL A 232 6.54 -17.57 -11.84
N PRO A 233 6.03 -17.85 -10.63
CA PRO A 233 6.03 -19.20 -10.06
C PRO A 233 5.13 -20.19 -10.80
N ALA A 234 5.53 -21.46 -10.80
CA ALA A 234 4.68 -22.55 -11.28
C ALA A 234 3.49 -22.82 -10.33
N ASP A 235 2.36 -23.27 -10.88
CA ASP A 235 1.13 -23.61 -10.12
C ASP A 235 1.36 -24.54 -8.91
N SER A 236 2.36 -25.44 -9.01
CA SER A 236 2.74 -26.37 -7.94
C SER A 236 3.43 -25.67 -6.76
N ALA A 237 4.12 -24.56 -6.99
CA ALA A 237 4.80 -23.77 -5.96
C ALA A 237 3.86 -22.82 -5.21
N LEU A 238 2.76 -22.38 -5.84
CA LEU A 238 1.80 -21.48 -5.19
C LEU A 238 1.20 -22.11 -3.91
N PRO A 239 0.98 -21.33 -2.84
CA PRO A 239 0.34 -21.79 -1.60
C PRO A 239 -1.16 -22.05 -1.79
N ALA A 240 -1.77 -22.76 -0.83
CA ALA A 240 -3.20 -23.08 -0.87
C ALA A 240 -4.11 -21.83 -0.81
N ARG A 241 -3.68 -20.77 -0.09
CA ARG A 241 -4.39 -19.50 0.05
C ARG A 241 -4.60 -18.75 -1.28
N LEU A 242 -3.73 -18.99 -2.27
CA LEU A 242 -3.78 -18.35 -3.60
C LEU A 242 -4.50 -19.19 -4.69
N LYS A 243 -5.15 -20.30 -4.29
CA LYS A 243 -5.82 -21.26 -5.19
C LYS A 243 -7.24 -21.64 -4.72
N THR A 244 -7.96 -20.71 -4.10
CA THR A 244 -9.32 -20.98 -3.59
C THR A 244 -10.38 -21.03 -4.71
N LEU A 245 -10.23 -20.26 -5.80
CA LEU A 245 -11.17 -20.27 -6.93
C LEU A 245 -11.18 -21.61 -7.69
N PRO A 246 -10.05 -22.22 -8.08
CA PRO A 246 -10.04 -23.57 -8.65
C PRO A 246 -10.65 -24.63 -7.72
N ARG A 247 -10.57 -24.45 -6.39
CA ARG A 247 -11.21 -25.33 -5.40
C ARG A 247 -12.73 -25.10 -5.35
N ALA A 248 -13.19 -23.86 -5.35
CA ALA A 248 -14.60 -23.50 -5.44
C ALA A 248 -15.26 -24.04 -6.73
N ALA A 249 -14.57 -23.99 -7.87
CA ALA A 249 -15.04 -24.56 -9.13
C ALA A 249 -15.32 -26.07 -9.00
N ARG A 250 -14.42 -26.83 -8.37
CA ARG A 250 -14.60 -28.27 -8.12
C ARG A 250 -15.70 -28.59 -7.11
N LEU A 251 -15.92 -27.73 -6.10
CA LEU A 251 -16.95 -27.93 -5.07
C LEU A 251 -18.37 -27.57 -5.55
N THR A 252 -18.48 -26.67 -6.52
CA THR A 252 -19.77 -26.15 -7.03
C THR A 252 -20.18 -26.69 -8.40
N GLY A 253 -19.22 -27.20 -9.18
CA GLY A 253 -19.40 -27.50 -10.61
C GLY A 253 -19.44 -26.25 -11.51
N ILE A 254 -19.26 -25.05 -10.95
CA ILE A 254 -19.29 -23.80 -11.71
C ILE A 254 -17.95 -23.57 -12.42
N PRO A 255 -17.92 -23.24 -13.73
CA PRO A 255 -16.69 -22.93 -14.45
C PRO A 255 -15.91 -21.76 -13.83
N ALA A 256 -14.58 -21.89 -13.76
CA ALA A 256 -13.69 -20.88 -13.14
C ALA A 256 -13.89 -19.47 -13.70
N ALA A 257 -14.03 -19.31 -15.02
CA ALA A 257 -14.30 -18.00 -15.64
C ALA A 257 -15.56 -17.34 -15.08
N LYS A 258 -16.62 -18.11 -14.78
CA LYS A 258 -17.86 -17.60 -14.19
C LYS A 258 -17.69 -17.25 -12.70
N LEU A 259 -16.81 -17.93 -11.96
CA LEU A 259 -16.50 -17.55 -10.58
C LEU A 259 -15.73 -16.22 -10.48
N ARG A 260 -15.08 -15.77 -11.56
CA ARG A 260 -14.45 -14.45 -11.65
C ARG A 260 -15.48 -13.36 -12.00
N THR A 261 -16.38 -13.62 -12.95
CA THR A 261 -17.24 -12.58 -13.57
C THR A 261 -18.74 -12.63 -13.22
N ASP A 262 -19.19 -13.47 -12.30
CA ASP A 262 -20.58 -13.46 -11.77
C ASP A 262 -20.55 -13.40 -10.23
N PRO A 263 -21.02 -12.29 -9.60
CA PRO A 263 -21.05 -12.14 -8.15
C PRO A 263 -21.81 -13.25 -7.41
N ALA A 264 -22.91 -13.76 -7.97
CA ALA A 264 -23.73 -14.79 -7.33
C ALA A 264 -23.07 -16.18 -7.44
N ALA A 265 -22.36 -16.44 -8.55
CA ALA A 265 -21.50 -17.60 -8.68
C ALA A 265 -20.33 -17.54 -7.69
N ASN A 266 -19.68 -16.38 -7.56
CA ASN A 266 -18.58 -16.13 -6.63
C ASN A 266 -19.02 -16.36 -5.16
N ILE A 267 -20.16 -15.79 -4.75
CA ILE A 267 -20.79 -16.03 -3.44
C ILE A 267 -21.09 -17.52 -3.23
N SER A 268 -21.59 -18.22 -4.25
CA SER A 268 -21.82 -19.67 -4.20
C SER A 268 -20.51 -20.46 -4.00
N GLY A 269 -19.42 -20.02 -4.63
CA GLY A 269 -18.09 -20.60 -4.45
C GLY A 269 -17.54 -20.43 -3.03
N GLY A 270 -17.66 -19.24 -2.45
CA GLY A 270 -17.26 -18.97 -1.06
C GLY A 270 -18.10 -19.75 -0.04
N ALA A 271 -19.42 -19.84 -0.25
CA ALA A 271 -20.31 -20.65 0.58
C ALA A 271 -19.96 -22.15 0.52
N ALA A 272 -19.62 -22.67 -0.67
CA ALA A 272 -19.17 -24.05 -0.83
C ALA A 272 -17.83 -24.31 -0.12
N LEU A 273 -16.90 -23.35 -0.13
CA LEU A 273 -15.64 -23.44 0.62
C LEU A 273 -15.86 -23.48 2.14
N LEU A 274 -16.71 -22.60 2.69
CA LEU A 274 -17.09 -22.60 4.11
C LEU A 274 -17.76 -23.92 4.52
N ALA A 275 -18.75 -24.38 3.75
CA ALA A 275 -19.44 -25.64 4.02
C ALA A 275 -18.53 -26.88 3.84
N ALA A 276 -17.46 -26.79 3.05
CA ALA A 276 -16.42 -27.81 2.97
C ALA A 276 -15.44 -27.74 4.16
N ALA A 277 -15.12 -26.54 4.66
CA ALA A 277 -14.28 -26.35 5.85
C ALA A 277 -14.95 -26.87 7.12
N GLN A 278 -16.25 -26.59 7.31
CA GLN A 278 -17.07 -27.08 8.42
C GLN A 278 -17.12 -28.62 8.47
N ARG A 279 -17.52 -29.26 7.36
CA ARG A 279 -17.51 -30.73 7.22
C ARG A 279 -16.11 -31.31 7.44
N GLY A 280 -15.06 -30.63 6.98
CA GLY A 280 -13.67 -31.02 7.17
C GLY A 280 -13.14 -30.88 8.61
N LEU A 281 -13.89 -30.26 9.53
CA LEU A 281 -13.62 -30.25 10.97
C LEU A 281 -14.35 -31.37 11.73
N GLY A 282 -15.22 -32.12 11.04
CA GLY A 282 -16.17 -33.05 11.67
C GLY A 282 -17.36 -32.35 12.32
N GLU A 283 -17.53 -31.04 12.13
CA GLU A 283 -18.66 -30.27 12.66
C GLU A 283 -19.90 -30.43 11.77
N PRO A 284 -21.12 -30.44 12.34
CA PRO A 284 -22.34 -30.35 11.57
C PRO A 284 -22.47 -28.98 10.88
N LEU A 285 -23.24 -28.93 9.80
CA LEU A 285 -23.75 -27.66 9.27
C LEU A 285 -24.82 -27.16 10.24
N SER A 286 -24.73 -25.90 10.66
CA SER A 286 -25.62 -25.30 11.67
C SER A 286 -26.21 -23.98 11.19
N ALA A 287 -27.43 -23.67 11.63
CA ALA A 287 -28.05 -22.37 11.39
C ALA A 287 -27.58 -21.29 12.40
N ASP A 288 -26.97 -21.70 13.52
CA ASP A 288 -26.36 -20.81 14.52
C ASP A 288 -25.01 -20.29 13.98
N PRO A 289 -24.81 -18.96 13.80
CA PRO A 289 -23.53 -18.40 13.39
C PRO A 289 -22.36 -18.84 14.28
N ALA A 290 -22.57 -19.00 15.61
CA ALA A 290 -21.52 -19.32 16.58
C ALA A 290 -20.83 -20.68 16.34
N ASP A 291 -21.49 -21.60 15.63
CA ASP A 291 -20.97 -22.91 15.25
C ASP A 291 -19.95 -22.88 14.11
N TRP A 292 -19.68 -21.73 13.50
CA TRP A 292 -18.86 -21.63 12.29
C TRP A 292 -17.44 -21.08 12.51
N TYR A 293 -17.04 -20.78 13.74
CA TYR A 293 -15.75 -20.12 14.02
C TYR A 293 -14.55 -20.89 13.44
N GLY A 294 -14.52 -22.22 13.59
CA GLY A 294 -13.46 -23.05 13.02
C GLY A 294 -13.45 -23.08 11.48
N ALA A 295 -14.61 -23.03 10.83
CA ALA A 295 -14.72 -23.00 9.37
C ALA A 295 -14.31 -21.63 8.79
N VAL A 296 -14.68 -20.54 9.47
CA VAL A 296 -14.22 -19.18 9.16
C VAL A 296 -12.71 -19.06 9.35
N ALA A 297 -12.16 -19.59 10.44
CA ALA A 297 -10.72 -19.63 10.69
C ALA A 297 -9.97 -20.36 9.56
N ARG A 298 -10.49 -21.51 9.09
CA ARG A 298 -9.97 -22.23 7.92
C ARG A 298 -10.24 -21.57 6.56
N PHE A 299 -11.17 -20.62 6.45
CA PHE A 299 -11.46 -19.93 5.20
C PHE A 299 -10.36 -18.93 4.82
N SER A 300 -9.70 -18.32 5.80
CA SER A 300 -8.57 -17.39 5.63
C SER A 300 -7.44 -17.93 4.73
N GLY A 301 -7.28 -19.25 4.66
CA GLY A 301 -6.13 -19.88 4.00
C GLY A 301 -4.83 -19.84 4.80
N ALA A 302 -4.85 -19.29 6.02
CA ALA A 302 -3.73 -19.31 6.94
C ALA A 302 -3.28 -20.74 7.27
N ASP A 303 -1.98 -20.94 7.43
CA ASP A 303 -1.38 -22.21 7.84
C ASP A 303 -1.17 -22.30 9.36
N ASP A 304 -1.29 -21.17 10.07
CA ASP A 304 -1.12 -21.04 11.52
C ASP A 304 -2.40 -20.67 12.27
N THR A 305 -2.39 -20.99 13.57
CA THR A 305 -3.49 -20.83 14.51
C THR A 305 -3.77 -19.37 14.90
N ALA A 306 -2.77 -18.51 14.93
CA ALA A 306 -2.91 -17.11 15.36
C ALA A 306 -3.55 -16.25 14.26
N THR A 307 -3.14 -16.43 13.00
CA THR A 307 -3.72 -15.75 11.84
C THR A 307 -5.13 -16.24 11.56
N ALA A 308 -5.36 -17.55 11.59
CA ALA A 308 -6.69 -18.12 11.47
C ALA A 308 -7.64 -17.60 12.57
N ALA A 309 -7.14 -17.41 13.80
CA ALA A 309 -7.90 -16.79 14.88
C ALA A 309 -8.12 -15.28 14.68
N ALA A 310 -7.11 -14.51 14.28
CA ALA A 310 -7.22 -13.06 14.05
C ALA A 310 -8.27 -12.75 12.98
N TYR A 311 -8.19 -13.43 11.83
CA TYR A 311 -9.19 -13.33 10.77
C TYR A 311 -10.59 -13.72 11.25
N ALA A 312 -10.72 -14.82 12.00
CA ALA A 312 -12.01 -15.26 12.53
C ALA A 312 -12.57 -14.31 13.60
N HIS A 313 -11.73 -13.67 14.42
CA HIS A 313 -12.19 -12.60 15.31
C HIS A 313 -12.74 -11.42 14.51
N ASP A 314 -12.05 -10.95 13.46
CA ASP A 314 -12.54 -9.83 12.65
C ASP A 314 -13.89 -10.11 11.97
N VAL A 315 -14.14 -11.35 11.52
CA VAL A 315 -15.45 -11.75 10.99
C VAL A 315 -16.52 -11.67 12.08
N TYR A 316 -16.20 -12.10 13.31
CA TYR A 316 -17.13 -12.04 14.43
C TYR A 316 -17.29 -10.63 15.02
N ASP A 317 -16.32 -9.74 14.86
CA ASP A 317 -16.47 -8.32 15.16
C ASP A 317 -17.46 -7.68 14.17
N VAL A 318 -17.33 -7.97 12.87
CA VAL A 318 -18.30 -7.55 11.83
C VAL A 318 -19.70 -8.13 12.07
N LEU A 319 -19.83 -9.39 12.52
CA LEU A 319 -21.12 -9.96 12.95
C LEU A 319 -21.72 -9.21 14.15
N ARG A 320 -20.91 -8.86 15.15
CA ARG A 320 -21.37 -8.17 16.37
C ARG A 320 -21.74 -6.71 16.13
N THR A 321 -21.07 -6.01 15.21
CA THR A 321 -21.38 -4.60 14.89
C THR A 321 -22.46 -4.44 13.83
N GLY A 322 -22.57 -5.39 12.90
CA GLY A 322 -23.30 -5.20 11.65
C GLY A 322 -22.61 -4.18 10.72
N GLU A 323 -23.03 -4.17 9.46
CA GLU A 323 -22.45 -3.33 8.39
C GLU A 323 -23.54 -2.97 7.36
N ARG A 324 -23.46 -1.80 6.71
CA ARG A 324 -24.41 -1.40 5.64
C ARG A 324 -23.71 -0.53 4.61
N ARG A 325 -23.74 -0.92 3.33
CA ARG A 325 -22.99 -0.24 2.26
C ARG A 325 -23.74 -0.30 0.93
N THR A 326 -23.44 0.65 0.04
CA THR A 326 -23.73 0.54 -1.40
C THR A 326 -22.42 0.12 -2.06
N THR A 327 -22.41 -0.98 -2.80
CA THR A 327 -21.20 -1.48 -3.48
C THR A 327 -20.86 -0.65 -4.71
N ASP A 328 -19.66 -0.87 -5.24
CA ASP A 328 -19.19 -0.47 -6.58
C ASP A 328 -20.29 -0.58 -7.67
N ALA A 329 -20.95 -1.73 -7.76
CA ALA A 329 -22.03 -2.05 -8.70
C ALA A 329 -23.41 -1.50 -8.27
N GLY A 330 -23.44 -0.48 -7.41
CA GLY A 330 -24.64 0.18 -6.91
C GLY A 330 -25.54 -0.69 -6.02
N GLN A 331 -25.08 -1.87 -5.58
CA GLN A 331 -25.91 -2.80 -4.81
C GLN A 331 -25.96 -2.38 -3.34
N ARG A 332 -27.16 -2.15 -2.80
CA ARG A 332 -27.34 -1.96 -1.36
C ARG A 332 -27.30 -3.31 -0.66
N VAL A 333 -26.33 -3.49 0.24
CA VAL A 333 -26.12 -4.69 1.06
C VAL A 333 -26.13 -4.30 2.54
N ALA A 334 -26.68 -5.18 3.38
CA ALA A 334 -26.74 -4.99 4.82
C ALA A 334 -26.57 -6.31 5.59
N LEU A 335 -25.76 -6.24 6.64
CA LEU A 335 -25.63 -7.22 7.71
C LEU A 335 -26.24 -6.63 8.98
N ALA A 336 -27.18 -7.35 9.60
CA ALA A 336 -27.71 -6.97 10.91
C ALA A 336 -26.66 -7.23 11.99
N ALA A 337 -26.64 -6.38 13.02
CA ALA A 337 -25.76 -6.55 14.17
C ALA A 337 -26.27 -7.67 15.08
N GLU A 338 -25.38 -8.54 15.56
CA GLU A 338 -25.64 -9.56 16.56
C GLU A 338 -24.74 -9.32 17.81
N PRO A 339 -24.93 -8.26 18.62
CA PRO A 339 -23.92 -7.81 19.59
C PRO A 339 -23.59 -8.81 20.72
N GLY A 340 -24.49 -9.75 20.98
CA GLY A 340 -24.32 -10.82 21.97
C GLY A 340 -23.75 -12.13 21.40
N LEU A 341 -23.39 -12.18 20.11
CA LEU A 341 -22.87 -13.39 19.47
C LEU A 341 -21.50 -13.79 20.07
N ALA A 342 -21.41 -15.01 20.58
CA ALA A 342 -20.20 -15.56 21.19
C ALA A 342 -19.67 -16.75 20.36
N PRO A 343 -18.53 -16.63 19.65
CA PRO A 343 -17.96 -17.72 18.84
C PRO A 343 -17.58 -18.95 19.67
N ARG A 344 -17.77 -20.15 19.12
CA ARG A 344 -17.23 -21.40 19.69
C ARG A 344 -15.74 -21.56 19.37
N THR A 345 -14.91 -20.65 19.92
CA THR A 345 -13.45 -20.57 19.65
C THR A 345 -12.69 -21.87 19.88
N ALA A 346 -13.18 -22.75 20.76
CA ALA A 346 -12.62 -24.08 21.00
C ALA A 346 -12.50 -24.95 19.73
N GLN A 347 -13.31 -24.71 18.70
CA GLN A 347 -13.21 -25.36 17.38
C GLN A 347 -11.84 -25.14 16.71
N LEU A 348 -11.14 -24.06 17.04
CA LEU A 348 -9.81 -23.75 16.51
C LEU A 348 -8.81 -24.88 16.76
N SER A 349 -8.92 -25.61 17.89
CA SER A 349 -8.08 -26.78 18.19
C SER A 349 -8.25 -27.94 17.20
N ARG A 350 -9.41 -28.03 16.52
CA ARG A 350 -9.71 -29.05 15.51
C ARG A 350 -9.16 -28.70 14.12
N THR A 351 -8.62 -27.48 13.95
CA THR A 351 -8.12 -27.03 12.64
C THR A 351 -6.83 -27.71 12.22
N GLY A 352 -5.97 -28.12 13.16
CA GLY A 352 -4.69 -28.79 12.90
C GLY A 352 -3.58 -27.86 12.37
N LEU A 353 -3.72 -26.55 12.51
CA LEU A 353 -2.78 -25.53 12.04
C LEU A 353 -1.52 -25.45 12.93
N ARG A 354 -0.41 -24.87 12.42
CA ARG A 354 0.79 -24.65 13.23
C ARG A 354 0.54 -23.59 14.32
N THR A 355 1.43 -23.52 15.32
CA THR A 355 1.53 -22.34 16.19
C THR A 355 2.69 -21.47 15.72
N VAL A 356 2.45 -20.17 15.54
CA VAL A 356 3.53 -19.17 15.46
C VAL A 356 4.30 -19.18 16.79
N LYS A 357 5.59 -18.86 16.76
CA LYS A 357 6.39 -18.65 17.98
C LYS A 357 6.21 -17.21 18.47
N ASP A 358 6.34 -16.98 19.77
CA ASP A 358 6.63 -15.62 20.26
C ASP A 358 8.14 -15.41 20.14
N ASP A 359 8.55 -14.78 19.03
CA ASP A 359 9.91 -14.44 18.65
C ASP A 359 10.17 -12.93 18.76
N GLY A 360 9.38 -12.24 19.58
CA GLY A 360 9.57 -10.82 19.92
C GLY A 360 9.16 -9.85 18.81
N ALA A 361 8.22 -10.24 17.94
CA ALA A 361 7.63 -9.36 16.94
C ALA A 361 6.90 -8.16 17.59
N GLN A 362 7.13 -6.95 17.08
CA GLN A 362 6.72 -5.70 17.73
C GLN A 362 5.30 -5.27 17.32
N CYS A 363 4.31 -6.12 17.58
CA CYS A 363 2.91 -5.94 17.15
C CYS A 363 1.91 -5.83 18.32
N PRO A 364 0.71 -5.26 18.10
CA PRO A 364 -0.38 -5.32 19.08
C PRO A 364 -0.98 -6.73 19.14
N LYS A 365 -1.48 -7.15 20.31
CA LYS A 365 -2.10 -8.49 20.52
C LYS A 365 -3.43 -8.73 19.77
N SER A 366 -3.88 -7.76 18.98
CA SER A 366 -5.12 -7.78 18.20
C SER A 366 -4.90 -8.05 16.70
N VAL A 367 -3.67 -8.39 16.29
CA VAL A 367 -3.33 -8.92 14.97
C VAL A 367 -2.52 -10.21 15.13
N SER A 368 -2.48 -11.03 14.09
CA SER A 368 -1.43 -12.05 13.98
C SER A 368 -0.17 -11.40 13.45
N CYS A 369 0.98 -11.75 14.04
CA CYS A 369 2.26 -11.16 13.69
C CYS A 369 3.40 -12.16 13.95
N GLU A 370 4.25 -12.40 12.96
CA GLU A 370 5.43 -13.29 13.05
C GLU A 370 6.74 -12.53 12.76
N TRP A 371 7.85 -12.90 13.41
CA TRP A 371 9.18 -12.34 13.09
C TRP A 371 9.84 -13.16 11.98
N LEU A 372 10.05 -12.51 10.83
CA LEU A 372 10.81 -13.05 9.72
C LEU A 372 11.93 -12.05 9.39
N PRO A 373 13.09 -12.12 10.06
CA PRO A 373 14.11 -11.09 9.98
C PRO A 373 14.53 -10.79 8.55
N ALA A 374 14.69 -9.51 8.24
CA ALA A 374 15.42 -9.09 7.05
C ALA A 374 16.87 -9.59 7.13
N ALA A 375 17.49 -9.86 6.00
CA ALA A 375 18.86 -10.33 5.99
C ALA A 375 19.83 -9.25 6.52
N TYR A 376 20.86 -9.70 7.24
CA TYR A 376 21.94 -8.85 7.74
C TYR A 376 23.24 -9.65 7.80
N ALA A 377 24.04 -9.51 6.74
CA ALA A 377 25.33 -10.17 6.57
C ALA A 377 26.20 -9.33 5.62
N GLN A 378 27.52 -9.46 5.74
CA GLN A 378 28.47 -8.89 4.78
C GLN A 378 28.53 -9.72 3.50
N PHE A 379 28.72 -9.06 2.36
CA PHE A 379 28.87 -9.70 1.04
C PHE A 379 29.74 -8.83 0.10
N GLY A 380 30.31 -9.46 -0.94
CA GLY A 380 31.06 -8.73 -1.96
C GLY A 380 32.31 -8.00 -1.42
N ASP A 381 32.54 -6.80 -1.95
CA ASP A 381 33.66 -5.91 -1.58
C ASP A 381 33.26 -5.05 -0.34
N ASP A 382 33.15 -5.69 0.82
CA ASP A 382 32.82 -5.09 2.14
C ASP A 382 31.42 -4.42 2.30
N ASP A 383 30.49 -4.60 1.36
CA ASP A 383 29.08 -4.16 1.51
C ASP A 383 28.29 -5.10 2.44
N TYR A 384 27.12 -4.66 2.94
CA TYR A 384 26.40 -5.38 3.98
C TYR A 384 24.88 -5.14 4.06
N GLY A 385 24.12 -6.22 4.24
CA GLY A 385 22.73 -6.27 4.70
C GLY A 385 21.69 -5.44 3.93
N ASN A 386 20.47 -5.44 4.47
CA ASN A 386 19.32 -4.73 3.89
C ASN A 386 18.91 -3.47 4.68
N HIS A 387 19.56 -3.20 5.82
CA HIS A 387 19.19 -2.20 6.82
C HIS A 387 20.41 -1.77 7.65
N ASP A 388 20.32 -0.70 8.45
CA ASP A 388 21.39 -0.29 9.36
C ASP A 388 21.02 -0.49 10.84
N LEU A 389 21.97 -1.03 11.62
CA LEU A 389 21.80 -1.25 13.06
C LEU A 389 21.83 0.06 13.84
N GLY A 390 20.80 0.26 14.67
CA GLY A 390 20.62 1.48 15.48
C GLY A 390 19.93 1.27 16.84
N ASP A 391 19.60 2.38 17.50
CA ASP A 391 18.97 2.44 18.83
C ASP A 391 17.79 3.44 18.89
N ARG A 392 16.96 3.47 17.85
CA ARG A 392 15.74 4.32 17.83
C ARG A 392 14.69 3.79 18.84
N PRO A 393 13.93 4.65 19.54
CA PRO A 393 13.87 6.11 19.41
C PRO A 393 14.87 6.86 20.32
N ALA A 394 15.80 6.17 20.99
CA ALA A 394 16.73 6.78 21.93
C ALA A 394 17.87 7.55 21.24
N SER A 395 18.39 7.02 20.13
CA SER A 395 19.38 7.73 19.29
C SER A 395 18.74 8.86 18.47
N GLN A 396 17.56 8.62 17.89
CA GLN A 396 16.81 9.53 17.02
C GLN A 396 15.31 9.24 17.08
N ALA A 397 14.48 10.28 17.07
CA ALA A 397 13.03 10.12 17.10
C ALA A 397 12.48 9.51 15.81
N ILE A 398 11.51 8.58 15.94
CA ILE A 398 10.73 8.08 14.82
C ILE A 398 9.53 9.02 14.65
N LYS A 399 9.52 9.77 13.55
CA LYS A 399 8.50 10.78 13.19
C LYS A 399 7.45 10.25 12.22
N TYR A 400 7.79 9.27 11.38
CA TYR A 400 6.95 8.88 10.23
C TYR A 400 6.57 7.40 10.25
N ILE A 401 5.42 7.11 9.68
CA ILE A 401 5.09 5.78 9.16
C ILE A 401 4.81 5.95 7.66
N VAL A 402 5.52 5.20 6.82
CA VAL A 402 5.32 5.21 5.37
C VAL A 402 4.56 3.95 4.98
N ILE A 403 3.45 4.15 4.27
CA ILE A 403 2.60 3.12 3.68
C ILE A 403 3.10 2.89 2.25
N HIS A 404 3.36 1.63 1.93
CA HIS A 404 3.80 1.16 0.62
C HIS A 404 2.82 0.11 0.09
N ASP A 405 2.88 -0.16 -1.21
CA ASP A 405 2.51 -1.47 -1.76
C ASP A 405 3.74 -2.12 -2.42
N THR A 406 3.77 -3.45 -2.42
CA THR A 406 5.00 -4.22 -2.62
C THR A 406 5.49 -4.36 -4.06
N GLU A 407 4.70 -3.90 -5.05
CA GLU A 407 4.83 -4.30 -6.47
C GLU A 407 5.06 -5.82 -6.65
N GLY A 408 4.37 -6.64 -5.85
CA GLY A 408 4.68 -8.06 -5.68
C GLY A 408 3.65 -8.89 -4.91
N ALA A 409 3.82 -10.22 -4.98
CA ALA A 409 3.05 -11.19 -4.21
C ALA A 409 3.85 -11.70 -3.00
N TRP A 410 3.18 -12.01 -1.89
CA TRP A 410 3.80 -12.27 -0.57
C TRP A 410 4.97 -13.25 -0.61
N ASP A 411 4.85 -14.40 -1.26
CA ASP A 411 5.95 -15.40 -1.24
C ASP A 411 7.18 -14.93 -2.05
N GLY A 412 7.05 -13.96 -2.96
CA GLY A 412 8.16 -13.28 -3.64
C GLY A 412 8.79 -12.20 -2.77
N VAL A 413 7.95 -11.36 -2.17
CA VAL A 413 8.34 -10.31 -1.19
C VAL A 413 9.13 -10.91 -0.01
N LEU A 414 8.71 -12.09 0.48
CA LEU A 414 9.42 -12.84 1.52
C LEU A 414 10.78 -13.42 1.08
N ASN A 415 11.04 -13.60 -0.22
CA ASN A 415 12.38 -13.94 -0.70
C ASN A 415 13.26 -12.68 -0.79
N LEU A 416 12.71 -11.57 -1.30
CA LEU A 416 13.43 -10.30 -1.46
C LEU A 416 13.97 -9.77 -0.13
N ILE A 417 13.15 -9.82 0.94
CA ILE A 417 13.57 -9.39 2.29
C ILE A 417 14.63 -10.30 2.93
N GLN A 418 14.82 -11.51 2.39
CA GLN A 418 15.82 -12.49 2.85
C GLN A 418 17.06 -12.55 1.93
N ASP A 419 17.07 -11.82 0.82
CA ASP A 419 18.28 -11.63 0.01
C ASP A 419 19.15 -10.56 0.68
N PRO A 420 20.37 -10.88 1.16
CA PRO A 420 21.24 -9.91 1.83
C PRO A 420 21.69 -8.77 0.92
N THR A 421 21.52 -8.89 -0.40
CA THR A 421 21.95 -7.89 -1.39
C THR A 421 20.84 -6.91 -1.77
N TYR A 422 19.65 -7.04 -1.20
CA TYR A 422 18.48 -6.20 -1.52
C TYR A 422 18.12 -5.25 -0.37
N VAL A 423 17.05 -4.47 -0.53
CA VAL A 423 16.59 -3.48 0.47
C VAL A 423 15.62 -4.08 1.50
N SER A 424 15.10 -3.26 2.43
CA SER A 424 14.18 -3.71 3.47
C SER A 424 13.19 -2.65 3.93
N TRP A 425 12.15 -3.15 4.58
CA TRP A 425 11.07 -2.44 5.26
C TRP A 425 10.88 -3.04 6.67
N ASN A 426 10.09 -2.41 7.52
CA ASN A 426 9.89 -2.93 8.88
C ASN A 426 8.84 -4.04 8.96
N TYR A 427 7.75 -3.94 8.20
CA TYR A 427 6.65 -4.91 8.22
C TYR A 427 6.05 -5.14 6.83
N THR A 428 5.56 -6.36 6.55
CA THR A 428 4.63 -6.64 5.43
C THR A 428 3.28 -7.11 5.96
N VAL A 429 2.19 -6.63 5.36
CA VAL A 429 0.81 -7.06 5.65
C VAL A 429 0.26 -7.88 4.49
N ARG A 430 -0.21 -9.10 4.78
CA ARG A 430 -0.74 -10.05 3.78
C ARG A 430 -2.18 -9.71 3.39
N SER A 431 -2.48 -9.73 2.11
CA SER A 431 -3.78 -9.30 1.58
C SER A 431 -4.89 -10.31 1.84
N THR A 432 -4.61 -11.62 1.77
CA THR A 432 -5.63 -12.67 1.90
C THR A 432 -6.30 -12.77 3.28
N ASP A 433 -5.58 -12.41 4.35
CA ASP A 433 -5.98 -12.69 5.74
C ASP A 433 -5.48 -11.68 6.78
N GLY A 434 -4.68 -10.67 6.41
CA GLY A 434 -4.19 -9.65 7.33
C GLY A 434 -3.13 -10.15 8.32
N LEU A 435 -2.38 -11.22 8.02
CA LEU A 435 -1.14 -11.54 8.72
C LEU A 435 -0.15 -10.37 8.59
N ILE A 436 0.61 -10.09 9.64
CA ILE A 436 1.77 -9.20 9.59
C ILE A 436 3.05 -10.03 9.74
N ALA A 437 4.04 -9.80 8.88
CA ALA A 437 5.41 -10.20 9.15
C ALA A 437 6.20 -8.96 9.59
N GLN A 438 7.06 -9.07 10.61
CA GLN A 438 8.04 -8.05 10.94
C GLN A 438 9.43 -8.51 10.49
N HIS A 439 10.17 -7.61 9.84
CA HIS A 439 11.49 -7.89 9.25
C HIS A 439 12.62 -7.08 9.86
N VAL A 440 12.40 -5.80 10.14
CA VAL A 440 13.37 -4.91 10.81
C VAL A 440 12.76 -4.36 12.10
N LYS A 441 13.47 -4.46 13.22
CA LYS A 441 13.02 -3.89 14.51
C LYS A 441 13.03 -2.37 14.40
N ALA A 442 12.05 -1.69 14.98
CA ALA A 442 11.92 -0.23 14.83
C ALA A 442 13.11 0.59 15.39
N LYS A 443 14.01 -0.04 16.19
CA LYS A 443 15.26 0.59 16.63
C LYS A 443 16.30 0.75 15.51
N ASP A 444 16.22 -0.14 14.52
CA ASP A 444 17.10 -0.24 13.36
C ASP A 444 16.45 0.49 12.17
N VAL A 445 17.27 0.89 11.19
CA VAL A 445 16.85 1.73 10.06
C VAL A 445 16.70 0.88 8.81
N ALA A 446 15.46 0.61 8.41
CA ALA A 446 15.13 -0.06 7.16
C ALA A 446 15.34 0.88 5.95
N TRP A 447 15.56 0.31 4.77
CA TRP A 447 15.90 1.03 3.54
C TRP A 447 14.70 1.06 2.57
N HIS A 448 13.60 1.70 2.95
CA HIS A 448 12.31 1.56 2.25
C HIS A 448 11.84 2.80 1.49
N ALA A 449 12.36 3.99 1.82
CA ALA A 449 11.75 5.27 1.43
C ALA A 449 12.48 6.05 0.31
N GLY A 450 13.54 5.51 -0.31
CA GLY A 450 14.36 6.23 -1.30
C GLY A 450 15.08 7.49 -0.78
N ASN A 451 14.91 7.84 0.50
CA ASN A 451 15.44 9.04 1.14
C ASN A 451 15.93 8.72 2.55
N TRP A 452 17.23 8.87 2.77
CA TRP A 452 17.88 8.56 4.04
C TRP A 452 17.35 9.36 5.24
N ASP A 453 16.98 10.63 5.03
CA ASP A 453 16.48 11.52 6.08
C ASP A 453 15.08 11.10 6.57
N VAL A 454 14.32 10.45 5.71
CA VAL A 454 13.04 9.81 6.04
C VAL A 454 13.29 8.43 6.63
N ASN A 455 14.03 7.53 5.96
CA ASN A 455 14.38 6.18 6.44
C ASN A 455 14.86 6.19 7.91
N ALA A 456 15.82 7.07 8.24
CA ALA A 456 16.37 7.20 9.59
C ALA A 456 15.32 7.64 10.64
N ARG A 457 14.21 8.28 10.24
CA ARG A 457 13.11 8.72 11.11
C ARG A 457 11.77 8.01 10.86
N SER A 458 11.70 6.98 10.01
CA SER A 458 10.46 6.30 9.62
C SER A 458 10.36 4.83 10.05
N ILE A 459 9.16 4.30 9.92
CA ILE A 459 8.86 2.86 9.87
C ILE A 459 8.13 2.58 8.54
N GLY A 460 8.66 1.66 7.73
CA GLY A 460 8.04 1.23 6.47
C GLY A 460 7.07 0.06 6.67
N ILE A 461 5.86 0.18 6.11
CA ILE A 461 4.83 -0.88 6.12
C ILE A 461 4.39 -1.18 4.70
N GLU A 462 4.83 -2.34 4.22
CA GLU A 462 4.47 -2.96 2.95
C GLU A 462 3.08 -3.59 3.00
N HIS A 463 2.34 -3.48 1.91
CA HIS A 463 1.05 -4.14 1.71
C HIS A 463 1.12 -5.02 0.46
N GLU A 464 0.81 -6.32 0.60
CA GLU A 464 0.85 -7.28 -0.52
C GLU A 464 -0.02 -6.79 -1.68
N GLY A 465 0.62 -6.38 -2.77
CA GLY A 465 -0.03 -5.83 -3.95
C GLY A 465 0.88 -5.15 -4.95
N PHE A 466 0.23 -4.48 -5.92
CA PHE A 466 0.84 -3.81 -7.06
C PHE A 466 0.10 -2.50 -7.35
N LEU A 467 0.84 -1.39 -7.42
CA LEU A 467 0.37 -0.06 -7.78
C LEU A 467 -0.32 0.01 -9.16
N ALA A 468 0.29 -0.61 -10.17
CA ALA A 468 -0.01 -0.33 -11.57
C ALA A 468 -1.18 -1.14 -12.16
N ASP A 469 -1.59 -2.26 -11.52
CA ASP A 469 -2.79 -3.01 -11.94
C ASP A 469 -4.03 -2.20 -11.50
N PRO A 470 -4.75 -1.52 -12.41
CA PRO A 470 -5.77 -0.53 -12.02
C PRO A 470 -7.01 -1.18 -11.42
N ASP A 471 -7.24 -2.42 -11.82
CA ASP A 471 -8.28 -3.29 -11.35
C ASP A 471 -7.96 -3.85 -9.95
N ALA A 472 -6.70 -3.79 -9.50
CA ALA A 472 -6.26 -4.33 -8.23
C ALA A 472 -6.71 -3.49 -7.04
N TRP A 473 -7.35 -4.17 -6.08
CA TRP A 473 -7.96 -3.56 -4.91
C TRP A 473 -7.51 -4.27 -3.62
N PHE A 474 -7.42 -3.50 -2.54
CA PHE A 474 -6.94 -3.92 -1.22
C PHE A 474 -8.07 -4.45 -0.31
N THR A 475 -7.84 -5.54 0.42
CA THR A 475 -8.88 -6.18 1.26
C THR A 475 -9.15 -5.46 2.58
N GLU A 476 -10.38 -5.60 3.09
CA GLU A 476 -10.78 -5.06 4.40
C GLU A 476 -10.00 -5.71 5.55
N ALA A 477 -9.68 -7.01 5.46
CA ALA A 477 -8.82 -7.70 6.43
C ALA A 477 -7.43 -7.06 6.52
N MET A 478 -6.81 -6.76 5.38
CA MET A 478 -5.50 -6.12 5.31
C MET A 478 -5.54 -4.68 5.85
N TYR A 479 -6.52 -3.87 5.41
CA TYR A 479 -6.75 -2.53 5.95
C TYR A 479 -6.94 -2.52 7.48
N ARG A 480 -7.69 -3.48 8.04
CA ARG A 480 -7.93 -3.59 9.50
C ARG A 480 -6.67 -3.98 10.26
N SER A 481 -5.88 -4.95 9.79
CA SER A 481 -4.61 -5.31 10.42
C SER A 481 -3.58 -4.18 10.35
N SER A 482 -3.43 -3.56 9.19
CA SER A 482 -2.56 -2.39 9.00
C SER A 482 -2.95 -1.23 9.92
N ALA A 483 -4.24 -0.84 9.97
CA ALA A 483 -4.70 0.24 10.84
C ALA A 483 -4.49 -0.07 12.34
N ARG A 484 -4.58 -1.34 12.77
CA ARG A 484 -4.24 -1.74 14.15
C ARG A 484 -2.74 -1.61 14.44
N LEU A 485 -1.88 -2.03 13.50
CA LEU A 485 -0.44 -1.87 13.62
C LEU A 485 -0.06 -0.39 13.69
N VAL A 486 -0.55 0.45 12.78
CA VAL A 486 -0.26 1.89 12.75
C VAL A 486 -0.72 2.60 14.02
N LYS A 487 -1.91 2.30 14.56
CA LYS A 487 -2.35 2.83 15.87
C LYS A 487 -1.43 2.42 17.02
N TYR A 488 -0.92 1.18 17.00
CA TYR A 488 0.02 0.71 18.01
C TYR A 488 1.38 1.40 17.89
N LEU A 489 1.93 1.55 16.69
CA LEU A 489 3.20 2.22 16.43
C LEU A 489 3.10 3.72 16.76
N SER A 490 2.04 4.39 16.32
CA SER A 490 1.72 5.77 16.68
C SER A 490 1.68 5.98 18.19
N SER A 491 0.90 5.18 18.92
CA SER A 491 0.82 5.23 20.39
C SER A 491 2.14 4.89 21.10
N ARG A 492 3.03 4.11 20.45
CA ARG A 492 4.33 3.69 21.00
C ARG A 492 5.43 4.72 20.79
N TYR A 493 5.41 5.46 19.69
CA TYR A 493 6.48 6.39 19.29
C TYR A 493 6.08 7.86 19.33
N GLY A 494 4.80 8.18 19.55
CA GLY A 494 4.28 9.55 19.61
C GLY A 494 3.90 10.14 18.25
N ILE A 495 3.92 9.33 17.19
CA ILE A 495 3.66 9.74 15.80
C ILE A 495 2.19 10.16 15.65
N PRO A 496 1.90 11.40 15.19
CA PRO A 496 0.54 11.84 14.91
C PRO A 496 -0.20 10.99 13.86
N LEU A 497 -1.53 11.02 13.89
CA LEU A 497 -2.40 10.33 12.93
C LEU A 497 -3.04 11.36 12.00
N ASP A 498 -2.21 11.86 11.07
CA ASP A 498 -2.52 12.77 9.96
C ASP A 498 -1.68 12.40 8.71
N ARG A 499 -1.80 13.14 7.60
CA ARG A 499 -1.07 12.86 6.34
C ARG A 499 0.28 13.59 6.20
N GLN A 500 0.76 14.21 7.28
CA GLN A 500 2.14 14.71 7.40
C GLN A 500 3.02 13.64 8.06
N HIS A 501 2.45 12.85 8.97
CA HIS A 501 3.17 11.82 9.72
C HIS A 501 2.88 10.38 9.26
N ILE A 502 1.69 10.13 8.72
CA ILE A 502 1.34 8.88 8.03
C ILE A 502 1.36 9.15 6.52
N LEU A 503 2.49 8.84 5.90
CA LEU A 503 2.79 9.12 4.49
C LEU A 503 2.45 7.91 3.61
N GLY A 504 2.14 8.14 2.34
CA GLY A 504 2.44 7.19 1.28
C GLY A 504 3.87 7.41 0.79
N HIS A 505 4.46 6.43 0.11
CA HIS A 505 5.77 6.61 -0.53
C HIS A 505 5.73 7.69 -1.62
N ASP A 506 4.56 7.81 -2.27
CA ASP A 506 4.13 8.92 -3.12
C ASP A 506 4.36 10.31 -2.51
N ASN A 507 4.39 10.44 -1.17
CA ASN A 507 4.62 11.71 -0.47
C ASN A 507 6.06 11.94 -0.02
N VAL A 508 6.95 10.95 -0.14
CA VAL A 508 8.36 11.07 0.28
C VAL A 508 9.15 11.82 -0.79
N PRO A 509 9.93 12.87 -0.46
CA PRO A 509 10.64 13.67 -1.46
C PRO A 509 11.96 13.03 -1.88
N GLY A 510 12.39 13.33 -3.10
CA GLY A 510 13.72 12.98 -3.59
C GLY A 510 14.80 13.70 -2.77
N PRO A 511 15.84 12.99 -2.25
CA PRO A 511 16.85 13.59 -1.37
C PRO A 511 17.76 14.65 -2.05
N THR A 512 17.74 14.74 -3.38
CA THR A 512 18.48 15.72 -4.20
C THR A 512 17.72 16.01 -5.51
N ALA A 513 18.12 17.06 -6.23
CA ALA A 513 17.58 17.36 -7.57
C ALA A 513 17.69 16.20 -8.58
N SER A 514 18.71 15.35 -8.47
CA SER A 514 18.94 14.22 -9.40
C SER A 514 18.08 12.99 -9.10
N THR A 515 17.47 12.91 -7.91
CA THR A 515 16.59 11.81 -7.44
C THR A 515 15.11 12.22 -7.49
N ILE A 516 14.78 13.22 -8.32
CA ILE A 516 13.39 13.65 -8.57
C ILE A 516 12.71 12.78 -9.64
N ALA A 517 13.48 12.13 -10.52
CA ALA A 517 12.93 11.37 -11.64
C ALA A 517 12.25 10.07 -11.18
N GLY A 518 12.96 9.23 -10.41
CA GLY A 518 12.47 7.96 -9.88
C GLY A 518 11.81 8.03 -8.51
N MET A 519 11.42 9.22 -8.03
CA MET A 519 10.60 9.33 -6.81
C MET A 519 9.35 8.46 -6.92
N HIS A 520 9.17 7.58 -5.94
CA HIS A 520 8.11 6.58 -5.87
C HIS A 520 6.68 7.13 -5.89
N THR A 521 5.74 6.23 -6.18
CA THR A 521 4.34 6.52 -6.53
C THR A 521 3.33 5.60 -5.81
N ASP A 522 3.79 4.65 -5.02
CA ASP A 522 2.99 3.76 -4.17
C ASP A 522 2.51 4.46 -2.87
N PRO A 523 1.36 4.10 -2.27
CA PRO A 523 0.37 3.10 -2.70
C PRO A 523 -0.67 3.68 -3.69
N GLY A 524 -0.44 4.90 -4.18
CA GLY A 524 -1.12 5.46 -5.33
C GLY A 524 -2.61 5.84 -5.16
N PRO A 525 -3.30 6.11 -6.28
CA PRO A 525 -4.66 6.67 -6.26
C PRO A 525 -5.70 5.79 -5.58
N TYR A 526 -5.56 4.47 -5.71
CA TYR A 526 -6.55 3.46 -5.34
C TYR A 526 -6.44 2.96 -3.89
N TRP A 527 -5.55 3.55 -3.09
CA TRP A 527 -5.56 3.39 -1.64
C TRP A 527 -6.63 4.30 -1.00
N ASP A 528 -7.63 3.70 -0.36
CA ASP A 528 -8.76 4.40 0.28
C ASP A 528 -8.32 5.05 1.61
N TRP A 529 -7.52 6.13 1.50
CA TRP A 529 -7.07 6.95 2.63
C TRP A 529 -8.24 7.42 3.53
N ALA A 530 -9.42 7.65 2.96
CA ALA A 530 -10.61 8.07 3.71
C ALA A 530 -11.09 6.95 4.65
N HIS A 531 -11.14 5.71 4.18
CA HIS A 531 -11.50 4.53 4.97
C HIS A 531 -10.38 4.10 5.92
N TYR A 532 -9.13 4.14 5.47
CA TYR A 532 -7.99 3.83 6.33
C TYR A 532 -7.99 4.73 7.58
N PHE A 533 -8.21 6.04 7.41
CA PHE A 533 -8.34 6.96 8.55
C PHE A 533 -9.61 6.79 9.39
N GLN A 534 -10.69 6.19 8.85
CA GLN A 534 -11.83 5.74 9.65
C GLN A 534 -11.42 4.58 10.59
N LEU A 535 -10.68 3.59 10.08
CA LEU A 535 -10.17 2.46 10.87
C LEU A 535 -9.09 2.90 11.89
N LEU A 536 -8.25 3.88 11.54
CA LEU A 536 -7.35 4.57 12.49
C LEU A 536 -8.13 5.32 13.59
N GLY A 537 -9.43 5.54 13.45
CA GLY A 537 -10.26 6.32 14.37
C GLY A 537 -10.09 7.84 14.25
N HIS A 538 -9.38 8.29 13.21
CA HIS A 538 -9.02 9.69 12.97
C HIS A 538 -9.59 10.23 11.63
N PRO A 539 -10.87 9.97 11.28
CA PRO A 539 -11.40 10.32 9.96
C PRO A 539 -11.45 11.84 9.72
N PHE A 540 -11.03 12.26 8.52
CA PHE A 540 -10.88 13.66 8.13
C PHE A 540 -12.19 14.45 8.20
N LYS A 541 -12.16 15.55 8.95
CA LYS A 541 -13.31 16.43 9.25
C LYS A 541 -12.94 17.88 8.98
N LYS A 542 -13.96 18.69 8.72
CA LYS A 542 -13.86 20.16 8.69
C LYS A 542 -13.40 20.66 10.07
N THR A 543 -12.33 21.44 10.13
CA THR A 543 -11.76 21.99 11.39
C THR A 543 -11.82 23.51 11.51
N ALA A 544 -12.24 24.20 10.44
CA ALA A 544 -12.41 25.66 10.36
C ALA A 544 -13.84 26.08 9.96
N GLY A 545 -14.10 27.38 9.83
CA GLY A 545 -15.32 27.99 9.33
C GLY A 545 -15.51 27.87 7.81
N ARG A 546 -16.29 28.77 7.19
CA ARG A 546 -16.39 28.86 5.71
C ARG A 546 -15.24 29.63 5.07
N GLN A 547 -14.48 30.39 5.85
CA GLN A 547 -13.36 31.22 5.41
C GLN A 547 -12.02 30.73 6.00
N GLY A 548 -11.95 29.43 6.34
CA GLY A 548 -10.74 28.80 6.83
C GLY A 548 -9.63 28.87 5.78
N GLY A 549 -8.41 29.23 6.21
CA GLY A 549 -7.29 29.50 5.31
C GLY A 549 -6.66 28.25 4.68
N LEU A 550 -7.03 27.06 5.16
CA LEU A 550 -6.59 25.78 4.61
C LEU A 550 -7.77 24.96 4.09
N VAL A 551 -7.46 23.95 3.27
CA VAL A 551 -8.35 22.85 2.91
C VAL A 551 -7.67 21.51 3.15
N THR A 552 -8.42 20.55 3.70
CA THR A 552 -8.07 19.13 3.67
C THR A 552 -8.75 18.49 2.46
N ILE A 553 -7.98 17.88 1.56
CA ILE A 553 -8.53 17.12 0.43
C ILE A 553 -9.30 15.92 0.97
N ARG A 554 -10.53 15.71 0.50
CA ARG A 554 -11.43 14.65 0.99
C ARG A 554 -12.64 14.42 0.05
N PRO A 555 -12.43 13.96 -1.19
CA PRO A 555 -13.49 13.45 -2.06
C PRO A 555 -14.31 12.33 -1.42
N ASP A 556 -15.49 12.08 -1.97
CA ASP A 556 -16.21 10.83 -1.76
C ASP A 556 -15.57 9.76 -2.65
N TYR A 557 -14.81 8.85 -2.05
CA TYR A 557 -13.98 7.86 -2.75
C TYR A 557 -14.76 7.09 -3.83
N ALA A 558 -15.96 6.59 -3.52
CA ALA A 558 -16.74 5.74 -4.43
C ALA A 558 -17.24 6.48 -5.69
N THR A 559 -17.53 7.79 -5.59
CA THR A 559 -18.01 8.61 -6.70
C THR A 559 -16.93 9.46 -7.38
N ASN A 560 -15.75 9.58 -6.77
CA ASN A 560 -14.60 10.30 -7.33
C ASN A 560 -13.80 9.39 -8.26
N GLN A 561 -14.03 9.54 -9.56
CA GLN A 561 -13.43 8.69 -10.61
C GLN A 561 -12.71 9.56 -11.67
N PRO A 562 -11.57 10.19 -11.31
CA PRO A 562 -10.74 10.91 -12.26
C PRO A 562 -10.14 9.96 -13.30
N ALA A 563 -9.94 10.45 -14.53
CA ALA A 563 -9.31 9.66 -15.58
C ALA A 563 -7.80 9.51 -15.37
N TYR A 564 -7.30 8.29 -15.62
CA TYR A 564 -5.89 7.93 -15.66
C TYR A 564 -5.56 7.20 -16.96
N THR A 565 -4.28 7.19 -17.33
CA THR A 565 -3.72 6.37 -18.43
C THR A 565 -2.58 5.50 -17.91
N GLY A 566 -2.12 4.53 -18.69
CA GLY A 566 -0.84 3.85 -18.47
C GLY A 566 -0.87 2.58 -17.62
N CYS A 567 -1.97 2.30 -16.90
CA CYS A 567 -2.01 1.25 -15.89
C CYS A 567 -1.69 -0.17 -16.42
N THR A 568 -2.45 -0.68 -17.39
CA THR A 568 -2.16 -1.98 -18.04
C THR A 568 -1.24 -1.85 -19.26
N THR A 569 -1.28 -0.69 -19.93
CA THR A 569 -0.50 -0.39 -21.14
C THR A 569 -0.20 1.10 -21.16
N ALA A 570 1.08 1.46 -21.32
CA ALA A 570 1.55 2.85 -21.32
C ALA A 570 0.73 3.76 -22.28
N GLY A 571 0.20 4.87 -21.77
CA GLY A 571 -0.59 5.84 -22.52
C GLY A 571 -2.04 5.46 -22.84
N GLU A 572 -2.45 4.19 -22.73
CA GLU A 572 -3.85 3.79 -22.93
C GLU A 572 -4.73 4.15 -21.72
N PRO A 573 -6.03 4.48 -21.89
CA PRO A 573 -6.93 4.78 -20.78
C PRO A 573 -7.10 3.59 -19.82
N CYS A 574 -6.98 3.85 -18.52
CA CYS A 574 -7.36 2.88 -17.50
C CYS A 574 -8.89 2.78 -17.40
N ALA A 575 -9.41 1.72 -16.78
CA ALA A 575 -10.84 1.65 -16.47
C ALA A 575 -11.22 2.70 -15.41
N ALA A 576 -12.53 2.88 -15.18
CA ALA A 576 -13.03 3.89 -14.25
C ALA A 576 -13.05 3.35 -12.82
N HIS A 577 -12.11 3.83 -11.99
CA HIS A 577 -11.95 3.39 -10.59
C HIS A 577 -12.24 4.52 -9.61
N ALA A 578 -12.70 4.15 -8.42
CA ALA A 578 -12.74 5.01 -7.25
C ALA A 578 -11.30 5.45 -6.88
N SER A 579 -11.08 6.74 -6.67
CA SER A 579 -9.77 7.31 -6.33
C SER A 579 -9.82 8.18 -5.08
N SER A 580 -8.72 8.20 -4.34
CA SER A 580 -8.50 9.08 -3.21
C SER A 580 -8.04 10.49 -3.60
N GLU A 581 -7.77 10.75 -4.88
CA GLU A 581 -7.14 11.98 -5.36
C GLU A 581 -8.07 12.94 -6.11
N VAL A 582 -7.72 14.23 -6.13
CA VAL A 582 -8.26 15.22 -7.06
C VAL A 582 -7.22 15.64 -8.09
N ARG A 583 -7.64 15.87 -9.34
CA ARG A 583 -6.80 16.38 -10.42
C ARG A 583 -6.64 17.91 -10.29
N LEU A 584 -5.42 18.39 -10.51
CA LEU A 584 -5.03 19.80 -10.42
C LEU A 584 -4.75 20.41 -11.79
N TYR A 585 -5.28 21.62 -11.98
CA TYR A 585 -5.25 22.37 -13.23
C TYR A 585 -4.62 23.76 -13.01
N SER A 586 -3.99 24.31 -14.06
CA SER A 586 -3.38 25.64 -14.05
C SER A 586 -4.40 26.80 -14.03
N ASP A 587 -5.65 26.55 -14.42
CA ASP A 587 -6.76 27.47 -14.25
C ASP A 587 -8.06 26.71 -13.90
N HIS A 588 -9.13 27.45 -13.61
CA HIS A 588 -10.45 26.96 -13.18
C HIS A 588 -11.30 26.31 -14.32
N ASP A 589 -10.66 25.54 -15.20
CA ASP A 589 -11.29 24.73 -16.26
C ASP A 589 -10.62 23.35 -16.34
N VAL A 590 -11.41 22.29 -16.53
CA VAL A 590 -10.90 20.91 -16.73
C VAL A 590 -10.17 20.73 -18.06
N ASN A 591 -10.30 21.71 -18.96
CA ASN A 591 -9.57 21.78 -20.22
C ASN A 591 -8.29 22.63 -20.12
N ALA A 592 -8.03 23.28 -18.98
CA ALA A 592 -6.78 24.01 -18.77
C ALA A 592 -5.59 23.03 -18.66
N PRO A 593 -4.35 23.46 -18.97
CA PRO A 593 -3.17 22.62 -18.78
C PRO A 593 -3.05 22.09 -17.34
N LEU A 594 -2.60 20.85 -17.20
CA LEU A 594 -2.28 20.25 -15.90
C LEU A 594 -1.11 20.99 -15.23
N ILE A 595 -1.02 20.90 -13.89
CA ILE A 595 0.06 21.53 -13.12
C ILE A 595 1.40 20.82 -13.35
N THR A 596 2.39 21.57 -13.84
CA THR A 596 3.75 21.09 -14.10
C THR A 596 4.55 20.97 -12.81
N ASP A 597 5.13 19.79 -12.59
CA ASP A 597 6.27 19.64 -11.69
C ASP A 597 7.55 20.12 -12.40
N VAL A 598 8.09 21.25 -11.94
CA VAL A 598 9.29 21.88 -12.52
C VAL A 598 10.59 21.12 -12.25
N GLY A 599 10.59 20.19 -11.30
CA GLY A 599 11.74 19.37 -10.94
C GLY A 599 11.84 18.10 -11.78
N ARG A 600 10.71 17.50 -12.15
CA ARG A 600 10.68 16.32 -13.05
C ARG A 600 11.15 16.63 -14.46
N GLY A 601 11.01 17.89 -14.92
CA GLY A 601 11.47 18.35 -16.23
C GLY A 601 10.68 17.81 -17.44
N THR A 602 9.73 16.89 -17.21
CA THR A 602 8.79 16.36 -18.19
C THR A 602 7.45 17.12 -18.15
N PRO A 603 6.73 17.28 -19.27
CA PRO A 603 5.35 17.78 -19.24
C PRO A 603 4.44 16.87 -18.39
N PRO A 604 3.49 17.43 -17.62
CA PRO A 604 2.54 16.64 -16.83
C PRO A 604 1.51 15.92 -17.71
N THR A 605 1.06 14.76 -17.25
CA THR A 605 0.25 13.80 -18.00
C THR A 605 -0.92 13.24 -17.19
N THR A 606 -1.75 12.42 -17.84
CA THR A 606 -2.78 11.62 -17.16
C THR A 606 -2.28 10.29 -16.61
N ASP A 607 -1.01 9.92 -16.83
CA ASP A 607 -0.48 8.61 -16.47
C ASP A 607 -0.63 8.32 -14.97
N VAL A 608 -0.94 7.07 -14.61
CA VAL A 608 -1.21 6.63 -13.24
C VAL A 608 0.00 6.80 -12.31
N ASN A 609 1.22 6.86 -12.86
CA ASN A 609 2.44 7.14 -12.12
C ASN A 609 2.85 8.63 -12.15
N ASP A 610 2.10 9.49 -12.85
CA ASP A 610 2.35 10.93 -12.87
C ASP A 610 1.57 11.67 -11.77
N VAL A 611 2.18 11.75 -10.58
CA VAL A 611 1.64 12.47 -9.42
C VAL A 611 1.76 13.99 -9.50
N SER A 612 2.39 14.56 -10.55
CA SER A 612 2.73 15.99 -10.65
C SER A 612 1.54 16.90 -10.39
N SER A 613 0.36 16.52 -10.90
CA SER A 613 -0.84 17.37 -10.94
C SER A 613 -1.98 16.81 -10.08
N ARG A 614 -1.69 16.32 -8.87
CA ARG A 614 -2.68 15.63 -8.02
C ARG A 614 -2.53 15.94 -6.54
N ALA A 615 -3.64 15.96 -5.82
CA ALA A 615 -3.64 16.05 -4.36
C ALA A 615 -4.47 14.91 -3.75
N ALA A 616 -3.90 14.20 -2.78
CA ALA A 616 -4.46 12.97 -2.20
C ALA A 616 -5.28 13.23 -0.92
N THR A 617 -6.23 12.35 -0.62
CA THR A 617 -7.11 12.46 0.55
C THR A 617 -6.33 12.57 1.86
N GLY A 618 -6.74 13.55 2.66
CA GLY A 618 -6.21 13.87 3.99
C GLY A 618 -5.05 14.87 3.99
N GLN A 619 -4.39 15.08 2.86
CA GLN A 619 -3.38 16.14 2.72
C GLN A 619 -4.00 17.54 2.92
N GLN A 620 -3.22 18.47 3.46
CA GLN A 620 -3.67 19.83 3.75
C GLN A 620 -2.88 20.88 2.96
N TYR A 621 -3.62 21.81 2.35
CA TYR A 621 -3.06 22.87 1.52
C TYR A 621 -3.61 24.24 1.93
N ALA A 622 -2.80 25.28 1.79
CA ALA A 622 -3.26 26.65 1.99
C ALA A 622 -4.04 27.14 0.77
N VAL A 623 -5.18 27.77 1.02
CA VAL A 623 -6.05 28.32 -0.03
C VAL A 623 -5.38 29.55 -0.65
N ALA A 624 -5.27 29.52 -1.97
CA ALA A 624 -4.73 30.61 -2.79
C ALA A 624 -5.84 31.43 -3.48
N ASP A 625 -7.02 30.85 -3.73
CA ASP A 625 -8.16 31.52 -4.38
C ASP A 625 -9.47 30.70 -4.36
N HIS A 626 -10.58 31.30 -4.82
CA HIS A 626 -11.85 30.62 -5.09
C HIS A 626 -12.55 31.17 -6.34
N TRP A 627 -13.12 30.28 -7.17
CA TRP A 627 -13.90 30.66 -8.36
C TRP A 627 -15.12 29.76 -8.51
N GLY A 628 -16.27 30.19 -7.97
CA GLY A 628 -17.52 29.42 -8.03
C GLY A 628 -17.40 28.06 -7.32
N ASP A 629 -17.52 26.97 -8.08
CA ASP A 629 -17.32 25.59 -7.60
C ASP A 629 -15.83 25.14 -7.61
N TRP A 630 -14.88 26.03 -7.91
CA TRP A 630 -13.44 25.75 -7.89
C TRP A 630 -12.72 26.35 -6.67
N THR A 631 -11.71 25.64 -6.16
CA THR A 631 -10.77 26.12 -5.13
C THR A 631 -9.36 26.10 -5.69
N ALA A 632 -8.59 27.15 -5.43
CA ALA A 632 -7.17 27.19 -5.73
C ALA A 632 -6.33 27.02 -4.46
N ILE A 633 -5.19 26.35 -4.58
CA ILE A 633 -4.23 26.10 -3.51
C ILE A 633 -2.81 26.49 -3.96
N TRP A 634 -1.93 26.76 -3.00
CA TRP A 634 -0.49 26.86 -3.25
C TRP A 634 0.12 25.47 -3.37
N TYR A 635 0.81 25.20 -4.47
CA TYR A 635 1.27 23.86 -4.84
C TYR A 635 2.44 23.99 -5.83
N LEU A 636 3.60 23.36 -5.56
CA LEU A 636 4.83 23.43 -6.38
C LEU A 636 5.19 24.84 -6.87
N GLY A 637 5.15 25.84 -5.98
CA GLY A 637 5.46 27.24 -6.30
C GLY A 637 4.41 27.96 -7.14
N GLN A 638 3.27 27.33 -7.41
CA GLN A 638 2.23 27.76 -8.35
C GLN A 638 0.85 27.84 -7.66
N LYS A 639 -0.13 28.46 -8.33
CA LYS A 639 -1.55 28.37 -7.98
C LYS A 639 -2.15 27.18 -8.74
N ALA A 640 -2.67 26.20 -8.02
CA ALA A 640 -3.26 24.99 -8.58
C ALA A 640 -4.75 24.89 -8.25
N TRP A 641 -5.59 24.66 -9.26
CA TRP A 641 -7.04 24.63 -9.15
C TRP A 641 -7.61 23.20 -9.17
N PHE A 642 -8.60 22.94 -8.33
CA PHE A 642 -9.42 21.72 -8.39
C PHE A 642 -10.91 22.03 -8.23
N GLN A 643 -11.74 21.16 -8.80
CA GLN A 643 -13.18 21.21 -8.62
C GLN A 643 -13.55 20.81 -7.19
N ASN A 644 -14.25 21.68 -6.47
CA ASN A 644 -14.73 21.49 -5.10
C ASN A 644 -16.20 21.93 -4.97
N PRO A 645 -17.13 21.33 -5.76
CA PRO A 645 -18.47 21.86 -5.93
C PRO A 645 -19.30 21.73 -4.65
N ALA A 646 -20.09 22.76 -4.33
CA ALA A 646 -20.77 22.87 -3.04
C ALA A 646 -21.78 21.73 -2.72
N LYS A 647 -22.19 20.95 -3.74
CA LYS A 647 -23.06 19.76 -3.61
C LYS A 647 -22.28 18.45 -3.39
N HIS A 648 -21.06 18.36 -3.91
CA HIS A 648 -20.20 17.18 -3.87
C HIS A 648 -18.76 17.64 -3.52
N PRO A 649 -18.55 18.18 -2.30
CA PRO A 649 -17.30 18.83 -1.94
C PRO A 649 -16.15 17.81 -1.90
N THR A 650 -15.11 18.10 -2.67
CA THR A 650 -13.89 17.28 -2.76
C THR A 650 -12.84 17.69 -1.73
N ALA A 651 -13.06 18.77 -0.99
CA ALA A 651 -12.25 19.17 0.15
C ALA A 651 -13.09 19.83 1.26
N VAL A 652 -12.54 19.86 2.47
CA VAL A 652 -13.17 20.52 3.64
C VAL A 652 -12.26 21.59 4.22
N SER A 653 -12.86 22.72 4.62
CA SER A 653 -12.13 23.83 5.24
C SER A 653 -11.41 23.40 6.52
N ALA A 654 -10.13 23.69 6.59
CA ALA A 654 -9.23 23.30 7.65
C ALA A 654 -8.52 24.51 8.28
N LYS A 655 -7.92 24.28 9.44
CA LYS A 655 -7.04 25.23 10.13
C LYS A 655 -5.74 24.55 10.56
N GLY A 656 -4.66 25.32 10.58
CA GLY A 656 -3.33 24.86 10.96
C GLY A 656 -2.34 26.03 11.01
N ARG A 657 -1.04 25.70 11.03
CA ARG A 657 0.03 26.68 10.85
C ARG A 657 0.51 26.66 9.40
N VAL A 658 1.00 27.79 8.93
CA VAL A 658 1.65 27.93 7.61
C VAL A 658 2.98 28.67 7.73
N ILE A 659 3.91 28.38 6.82
CA ILE A 659 5.04 29.28 6.57
C ILE A 659 4.67 30.36 5.55
N THR A 660 5.33 31.50 5.66
CA THR A 660 5.54 32.51 4.62
C THR A 660 7.03 32.84 4.55
N PRO A 661 7.60 33.21 3.38
CA PRO A 661 8.94 33.79 3.32
C PRO A 661 9.06 35.04 4.19
N LYS A 662 10.21 35.27 4.82
CA LYS A 662 10.45 36.50 5.61
C LYS A 662 10.38 37.76 4.75
N GLU A 663 9.98 38.86 5.37
CA GLU A 663 9.91 40.17 4.73
C GLU A 663 11.27 40.54 4.10
N GLY A 664 11.23 41.03 2.86
CA GLY A 664 12.42 41.34 2.07
C GLY A 664 12.97 40.17 1.22
N LEU A 665 12.55 38.92 1.45
CA LEU A 665 12.91 37.79 0.60
C LEU A 665 11.90 37.65 -0.55
N THR A 666 12.40 37.58 -1.79
CA THR A 666 11.56 37.39 -3.00
C THR A 666 11.14 35.94 -3.21
N SER A 667 11.98 35.00 -2.79
CA SER A 667 11.69 33.57 -2.65
C SER A 667 12.69 32.92 -1.69
N ILE A 668 12.39 31.71 -1.23
CA ILE A 668 13.28 30.89 -0.37
C ILE A 668 13.47 29.49 -0.97
N PRO A 669 14.62 28.83 -0.72
CA PRO A 669 14.87 27.46 -1.18
C PRO A 669 13.99 26.43 -0.45
N VAL A 670 13.74 25.29 -1.12
CA VAL A 670 13.14 24.09 -0.52
C VAL A 670 14.13 22.92 -0.64
N TYR A 671 14.10 22.00 0.33
CA TYR A 671 15.06 20.91 0.50
C TYR A 671 14.34 19.57 0.66
N GLY A 672 14.86 18.50 0.04
CA GLY A 672 14.34 17.14 0.21
C GLY A 672 14.78 16.45 1.51
N ARG A 673 15.62 17.10 2.34
CA ARG A 673 16.17 16.56 3.60
C ARG A 673 16.45 17.66 4.63
N ALA A 674 16.11 17.41 5.89
CA ALA A 674 16.46 18.25 7.03
C ALA A 674 17.83 17.85 7.61
N TYR A 675 18.90 18.08 6.85
CA TYR A 675 20.29 17.78 7.25
C TYR A 675 20.97 18.94 8.01
N PRO A 676 21.91 18.65 8.92
CA PRO A 676 22.57 19.65 9.75
C PRO A 676 23.61 20.46 8.97
N GLU A 677 23.96 21.63 9.50
CA GLU A 677 25.01 22.48 8.96
C GLU A 677 26.42 21.87 9.09
N LYS A 678 27.36 22.36 8.26
CA LYS A 678 28.74 21.83 8.20
C LYS A 678 29.47 21.83 9.55
N SER A 679 29.18 22.77 10.45
CA SER A 679 29.82 22.86 11.78
C SER A 679 29.37 21.79 12.77
N ALA A 680 28.24 21.11 12.53
CA ALA A 680 27.75 20.03 13.38
C ALA A 680 28.56 18.73 13.26
N TYR A 681 29.24 18.53 12.12
CA TYR A 681 29.89 17.26 11.79
C TYR A 681 31.17 17.03 12.62
N PRO A 682 31.25 15.97 13.43
CA PRO A 682 32.44 15.66 14.20
C PRO A 682 33.56 15.11 13.32
N ALA A 683 34.80 15.22 13.81
CA ALA A 683 35.97 14.71 13.09
C ALA A 683 35.84 13.19 12.83
N GLY A 684 35.95 12.81 11.56
CA GLY A 684 35.79 11.42 11.10
C GLY A 684 34.47 11.13 10.38
N VAL A 685 33.44 11.97 10.54
CA VAL A 685 32.18 11.84 9.79
C VAL A 685 32.21 12.74 8.54
N PRO A 686 32.01 12.21 7.32
CA PRO A 686 31.92 13.02 6.11
C PRO A 686 30.72 13.98 6.14
N VAL A 687 31.00 15.27 5.94
CA VAL A 687 29.98 16.33 5.83
C VAL A 687 29.06 16.04 4.64
N GLN A 688 27.75 15.94 4.90
CA GLN A 688 26.76 15.89 3.85
C GLN A 688 26.39 17.31 3.41
N SER A 689 26.39 17.57 2.11
CA SER A 689 26.02 18.89 1.58
C SER A 689 24.51 19.09 1.63
N VAL A 690 24.05 20.12 2.34
CA VAL A 690 22.67 20.60 2.27
C VAL A 690 22.48 21.35 0.93
N VAL A 691 21.85 20.68 -0.04
CA VAL A 691 21.62 21.22 -1.40
C VAL A 691 20.12 21.40 -1.62
N PRO A 692 19.65 22.57 -2.09
CA PRO A 692 18.24 22.78 -2.39
C PRO A 692 17.79 21.99 -3.62
N LEU A 693 16.50 21.68 -3.66
CA LEU A 693 15.82 21.16 -4.84
C LEU A 693 15.61 22.29 -5.88
N PRO A 694 15.23 21.99 -7.14
CA PRO A 694 14.82 22.99 -8.15
C PRO A 694 13.47 23.69 -7.81
N TYR A 695 13.17 23.84 -6.53
CA TYR A 695 11.92 24.34 -5.97
C TYR A 695 12.19 25.54 -5.06
N THR A 696 11.23 26.48 -5.04
CA THR A 696 11.27 27.63 -4.14
C THR A 696 9.87 27.95 -3.64
N VAL A 697 9.78 28.63 -2.50
CA VAL A 697 8.54 29.28 -2.06
C VAL A 697 8.66 30.79 -2.37
N PRO A 698 7.95 31.31 -3.40
CA PRO A 698 7.90 32.74 -3.68
C PRO A 698 7.20 33.56 -2.58
N ALA A 699 7.57 34.84 -2.48
CA ALA A 699 6.94 35.80 -1.59
C ALA A 699 5.41 35.84 -1.76
N GLY A 700 4.69 35.88 -0.64
CA GLY A 700 3.23 35.90 -0.59
C GLY A 700 2.54 34.53 -0.69
N GLN A 701 3.26 33.45 -1.02
CA GLN A 701 2.72 32.09 -0.95
C GLN A 701 2.73 31.54 0.48
N LYS A 702 1.86 30.55 0.73
CA LYS A 702 1.67 29.92 2.06
C LYS A 702 1.67 28.40 1.90
N TYR A 703 2.40 27.70 2.76
CA TYR A 703 2.48 26.23 2.75
C TYR A 703 2.24 25.68 4.16
N VAL A 704 1.51 24.56 4.27
CA VAL A 704 1.07 24.00 5.56
C VAL A 704 2.22 23.33 6.27
N ILE A 705 2.41 23.64 7.56
CA ILE A 705 3.46 23.04 8.39
C ILE A 705 2.99 21.70 8.94
N GLY A 706 3.80 20.66 8.75
CA GLY A 706 3.75 19.43 9.54
C GLY A 706 4.46 19.64 10.87
N ASP A 707 5.68 19.13 10.98
CA ASP A 707 6.49 19.21 12.18
C ASP A 707 7.62 20.26 12.12
N GLU A 708 8.19 20.59 13.28
CA GLU A 708 9.41 21.38 13.44
C GLU A 708 10.55 20.47 13.91
N MET A 709 11.77 20.65 13.39
CA MET A 709 12.88 19.72 13.67
C MET A 709 14.27 20.34 13.48
N PRO A 710 15.27 19.95 14.29
CA PRO A 710 16.66 20.24 14.00
C PRO A 710 17.14 19.48 12.78
N GLY A 711 18.19 19.99 12.14
CA GLY A 711 18.97 19.23 11.18
C GLY A 711 19.59 18.01 11.86
N GLU A 712 19.33 16.82 11.33
CA GLU A 712 19.96 15.58 11.80
C GLU A 712 20.41 14.72 10.63
N TYR A 713 21.52 14.00 10.80
CA TYR A 713 21.98 13.00 9.84
C TYR A 713 22.48 11.79 10.61
N TYR A 714 21.90 10.62 10.33
CA TYR A 714 22.40 9.36 10.88
C TYR A 714 23.56 8.86 10.02
N TYR A 715 24.74 8.79 10.61
CA TYR A 715 25.92 8.18 9.99
C TYR A 715 25.97 6.71 10.37
N SER A 716 25.68 5.84 9.41
CA SER A 716 25.83 4.38 9.48
C SER A 716 26.30 3.87 8.12
N VAL A 717 27.60 3.59 8.02
CA VAL A 717 28.26 3.14 6.78
C VAL A 717 29.15 1.91 7.04
N THR A 718 28.88 1.19 8.12
CA THR A 718 29.67 0.05 8.60
C THR A 718 28.76 -1.08 9.08
N PHE A 719 29.17 -2.33 8.86
CA PHE A 719 28.40 -3.51 9.31
C PHE A 719 28.27 -3.63 10.84
N THR A 720 29.11 -2.94 11.62
CA THR A 720 29.02 -2.92 13.08
C THR A 720 28.74 -1.49 13.58
N PRO A 721 27.94 -1.32 14.64
CA PRO A 721 27.47 0.01 15.07
C PRO A 721 28.53 0.84 15.79
N ASP A 722 29.78 0.38 15.89
CA ASP A 722 30.86 1.04 16.65
C ASP A 722 31.21 2.44 16.12
N SER A 723 30.93 2.72 14.84
CA SER A 723 31.10 4.05 14.23
C SER A 723 29.80 4.87 14.18
N HIS A 724 28.66 4.25 14.47
CA HIS A 724 27.34 4.80 14.15
C HIS A 724 26.93 5.93 15.11
N GLN A 725 26.51 7.05 14.54
CA GLN A 725 26.16 8.24 15.32
C GLN A 725 25.18 9.16 14.60
N VAL A 726 24.33 9.84 15.37
CA VAL A 726 23.42 10.86 14.85
C VAL A 726 24.10 12.22 15.00
N VAL A 727 24.53 12.80 13.87
CA VAL A 727 24.97 14.19 13.80
C VAL A 727 23.74 15.08 13.98
N ARG A 728 23.85 16.11 14.83
CA ARG A 728 22.79 17.09 15.12
C ARG A 728 23.32 18.49 14.99
N GLY A 729 22.60 19.34 14.26
CA GLY A 729 22.94 20.74 14.05
C GLY A 729 22.01 21.69 14.79
N ASP A 730 22.41 22.96 14.84
CA ASP A 730 21.62 24.05 15.39
C ASP A 730 20.60 24.62 14.38
N ASP A 731 20.75 24.34 13.08
CA ASP A 731 19.77 24.72 12.06
C ASP A 731 18.42 24.01 12.27
N LEU A 732 17.34 24.79 12.43
CA LEU A 732 15.97 24.28 12.45
C LEU A 732 15.30 24.32 11.06
N TYR A 733 14.48 23.32 10.79
CA TYR A 733 13.65 23.17 9.59
C TYR A 733 12.17 23.00 9.98
N TYR A 734 11.29 23.48 9.10
CA TYR A 734 9.88 23.07 9.07
C TYR A 734 9.66 22.09 7.93
N GLU A 735 8.98 21.00 8.23
CA GLU A 735 8.33 20.15 7.23
C GLU A 735 7.09 20.88 6.70
N ILE A 736 6.91 20.85 5.38
CA ILE A 736 5.75 21.44 4.68
C ILE A 736 5.13 20.48 3.67
N GLN A 737 3.80 20.50 3.53
CA GLN A 737 3.15 19.95 2.33
C GLN A 737 3.52 20.86 1.14
N TYR A 738 4.34 20.36 0.21
CA TYR A 738 4.77 21.10 -0.98
C TYR A 738 4.56 20.24 -2.22
N GLY A 739 3.54 20.60 -3.01
CA GLY A 739 3.04 19.70 -4.04
C GLY A 739 2.44 18.44 -3.43
N HIS A 740 2.54 17.32 -4.13
CA HIS A 740 2.08 16.00 -3.67
C HIS A 740 2.87 15.45 -2.46
N ARG A 741 4.02 16.05 -2.13
CA ARG A 741 5.03 15.52 -1.19
C ARG A 741 5.18 16.37 0.07
N VAL A 742 5.81 15.82 1.09
CA VAL A 742 6.36 16.61 2.20
C VAL A 742 7.79 17.02 1.86
N GLU A 743 8.15 18.28 2.10
CA GLU A 743 9.50 18.82 1.88
C GLU A 743 9.91 19.76 3.02
N PHE A 744 11.16 20.22 3.05
CA PHE A 744 11.70 20.99 4.17
C PHE A 744 12.11 22.41 3.78
N VAL A 745 11.82 23.39 4.64
CA VAL A 745 12.32 24.76 4.54
C VAL A 745 13.02 25.17 5.83
N ARG A 746 14.05 26.01 5.75
CA ARG A 746 14.80 26.48 6.92
C ARG A 746 13.96 27.47 7.73
N ALA A 747 13.87 27.26 9.05
CA ALA A 747 13.20 28.19 9.97
C ALA A 747 13.87 29.59 9.98
N ALA A 748 15.16 29.64 9.60
CA ALA A 748 15.90 30.88 9.36
C ALA A 748 15.29 31.78 8.27
N ASP A 749 14.54 31.21 7.31
CA ASP A 749 14.09 31.92 6.10
C ASP A 749 12.57 32.25 6.10
N VAL A 750 11.81 31.74 7.08
CA VAL A 750 10.34 31.85 7.14
C VAL A 750 9.78 32.56 8.38
N THR A 751 8.59 33.13 8.21
CA THR A 751 7.68 33.49 9.30
C THR A 751 6.63 32.38 9.45
N VAL A 752 6.24 32.06 10.69
CA VAL A 752 5.15 31.11 10.97
C VAL A 752 3.88 31.86 11.33
N GLU A 753 2.78 31.54 10.66
CA GLU A 753 1.47 32.14 10.84
C GLU A 753 0.41 31.08 11.19
N ASN A 754 -0.66 31.49 11.89
CA ASN A 754 -1.88 30.69 11.95
C ASN A 754 -2.74 30.96 10.72
N SER A 755 -3.37 29.93 10.15
CA SER A 755 -4.36 30.11 9.09
C SER A 755 -5.60 30.88 9.58
N ALA A 756 -6.34 31.49 8.66
CA ALA A 756 -7.71 31.92 8.93
C ALA A 756 -8.56 30.72 9.43
N SER A 757 -9.56 31.00 10.28
CA SER A 757 -10.29 30.01 11.09
C SER A 757 -11.75 29.78 10.71
#